data_AF-A0A944VS95-F1
#
_entry.id   AF-A0A944VS95-F1
#
_cell.length_a   1.000
_cell.length_b   1.000
_cell.length_c   1.000
_cell.angle_alpha   90.00
_cell.angle_beta   90.00
_cell.angle_gamma   90.00
#
_symmetry.space_group_name_H-M   'P 1'
#
loop_
_entity.id
_entity.type
_entity.pdbx_description
1 polymer ?
#
loop_
_entity_poly.entity_id
_entity_poly.type
_entity_poly.pdbx_seq_one_letter_code
_entity_poly.pdbx_strand_id
1 'polypeptide(L)'
;MELWIGALNLGILYSFMAMGVYLTFRIHDFPDITVDGSLTTGAGIAAVLLVAGMHPLLVFPFAFGGGALAGVATAMIHTRFNINGLLSGILVMTGLYSINLHIMGQSNIPLLRQVTFFSWLEGFNPGLQPEIWVAIILIVVIVLFWILFSYFFKTDLGITMRATGNNSVMVSASGVNVNLMKIFGISLSNGLVGLSGCLVAQYQGFADISMGIGVVVFGLASVIIGESIMRSRSVWVIVISVITGSIVFRMMVALALYVGLNPIDLKVITAIFVLVTLIFSRFMAKGTAGKRADWSRMIVYGIVGIAVIFGGYFGWKEYSYKTKSHVNSSGQPIEKTYKIGLVQIVDHPILNITRDSYVKELNKLGYIEGKNLDISLKNAHGDIATISTILDSFINKKVDLVLSISTPCTQAAINKIKDKPVVFATVANPFVIDAGKNDKEHLPNVTGVYGWVPMDKLMELVTATLPGIKTIGTLWDESQANAVFNVNELKTVLKEDYPEIVFVPGIVSGSSEVYEHALSLMAKHIDAFVLPPDNTVYSAIDAVVKVAQSRNIPVYMSDVFHAEDGILASIGYNYVISGIQAAHLTDRILRKGEDPKDIPFQKYSGLEMMVNRDIARNLNITIPENILNSAEIVVNKGEVSRKVKRKKIGIVQFAIEPNVEKAKSGIIAALEDNGYFDGVNIDIVYKNANADFPTITSIMQDLMRRNVDIIVPLSTPVVQASVQQAHNSTRQKVVFTYIYDPYRIGVAKDPTDHLPNMTGVACFPPIEEMLDLIKEMFPDRNKVGVVWNSSEANSESVLLKARAHVKTTGQELIEVTVSNPTEVLDASRSLAAKGVEVFLNPGDNTLNVSYDSFAKVAFENLIPLFSIDPAFIDNHTIAALGPNYYVTGYEGGQVIARVLKGEKITEIPITQTKPTEFFINLDVARAEGLSISEKFIKQADNVIDSQKELAVPPVEKPEKKMAILQFSDNYILDEIVDGILDRFNESGILTEYNLSVDRMNSQGDFGIAQTIAQDIVRKKYDYIMTISTPSLQVIANANKKIDHIFGGVTSPYKAGVADTPEIHQENLTGVATPQPVAASIHAMRELFPDAKTIGIVWNPAEANSEVCTINARNAVGKYGFKLVESTVSNTGEVMDAVRSLISRGVDIFLTSGDNTVILALDSIADLMKRKKIPYFTNSSTDIEKGAFVSIGADYREVGVETGRIAEVVIKGGKPANIPIKEYVPEEININVSLADLYGITISEEFLKKCTKVIK
;
A
#
# COMPACT_ATOMS: atom_id res chain seq x y z
N MET A 1 -11.22 -3.42 -34.03
CA MET A 1 -10.91 -3.35 -35.48
C MET A 1 -9.61 -2.57 -35.70
N GLU A 2 -9.43 -1.43 -35.03
CA GLU A 2 -8.21 -0.59 -35.06
C GLU A 2 -6.91 -1.35 -34.75
N LEU A 3 -6.87 -2.19 -33.70
CA LEU A 3 -5.67 -2.98 -33.35
C LEU A 3 -5.15 -3.83 -34.50
N TRP A 4 -6.05 -4.48 -35.24
CA TRP A 4 -5.71 -5.40 -36.33
C TRP A 4 -5.24 -4.65 -37.59
N ILE A 5 -5.87 -3.52 -37.89
CA ILE A 5 -5.49 -2.67 -39.03
C ILE A 5 -4.14 -1.98 -38.74
N GLY A 6 -3.93 -1.49 -37.52
CA GLY A 6 -2.64 -0.93 -37.09
C GLY A 6 -1.51 -1.96 -37.15
N ALA A 7 -1.78 -3.21 -36.77
CA ALA A 7 -0.81 -4.31 -36.89
C ALA A 7 -0.47 -4.65 -38.34
N LEU A 8 -1.45 -4.64 -39.25
CA LEU A 8 -1.23 -4.79 -40.69
C LEU A 8 -0.35 -3.66 -41.24
N ASN A 9 -0.66 -2.41 -40.91
CA ASN A 9 0.10 -1.24 -41.35
C ASN A 9 1.56 -1.31 -40.87
N LEU A 10 1.79 -1.54 -39.57
CA LEU A 10 3.13 -1.72 -39.03
C LEU A 10 3.85 -2.92 -39.68
N GLY A 11 3.14 -4.03 -39.93
CA GLY A 11 3.68 -5.20 -40.63
C GLY A 11 4.23 -4.87 -42.03
N ILE A 12 3.52 -4.04 -42.78
CA ILE A 12 3.95 -3.56 -44.10
C ILE A 12 5.16 -2.62 -43.96
N LEU A 13 5.15 -1.67 -43.01
CA LEU A 13 6.26 -0.73 -42.80
C LEU A 13 7.57 -1.43 -42.40
N TYR A 14 7.48 -2.45 -41.55
CA TYR A 14 8.63 -3.28 -41.17
C TYR A 14 9.06 -4.27 -42.26
N SER A 15 8.29 -4.45 -43.34
CA SER A 15 8.69 -5.37 -44.42
C SER A 15 9.96 -4.90 -45.16
N PHE A 16 10.20 -3.58 -45.23
CA PHE A 16 11.44 -3.01 -45.77
C PHE A 16 12.65 -3.39 -44.90
N MET A 17 12.50 -3.32 -43.58
CA MET A 17 13.53 -3.76 -42.62
C MET A 17 13.76 -5.27 -42.70
N ALA A 18 12.69 -6.07 -42.76
CA ALA A 18 12.79 -7.53 -42.93
C ALA A 18 13.54 -7.90 -44.22
N MET A 19 13.32 -7.14 -45.31
CA MET A 19 14.04 -7.32 -46.57
C MET A 19 15.53 -6.97 -46.45
N GLY A 20 15.88 -5.91 -45.70
CA GLY A 20 17.26 -5.59 -45.37
C GLY A 20 17.95 -6.72 -44.59
N VAL A 21 17.31 -7.22 -43.53
CA VAL A 21 17.82 -8.34 -42.74
C VAL A 21 17.96 -9.62 -43.60
N TYR A 22 17.04 -9.87 -44.54
CA TYR A 22 17.17 -10.96 -45.50
C TYR A 22 18.42 -10.82 -46.40
N LEU A 23 18.74 -9.61 -46.90
CA LEU A 23 19.93 -9.39 -47.73
C LEU A 23 21.22 -9.72 -46.99
N THR A 24 21.35 -9.33 -45.73
CA THR A 24 22.56 -9.55 -44.95
C THR A 24 22.65 -11.00 -44.48
N PHE A 25 21.60 -11.52 -43.83
CA PHE A 25 21.64 -12.87 -43.24
C PHE A 25 21.49 -14.01 -44.25
N ARG A 26 20.63 -13.89 -45.26
CA ARG A 26 20.35 -15.01 -46.19
C ARG A 26 21.16 -14.94 -47.47
N ILE A 27 21.39 -13.75 -47.99
CA ILE A 27 22.18 -13.61 -49.21
C ILE A 27 23.66 -13.53 -48.87
N HIS A 28 24.10 -12.61 -48.00
CA HIS A 28 25.53 -12.43 -47.76
C HIS A 28 26.11 -13.28 -46.61
N ASP A 29 25.28 -14.05 -45.91
CA ASP A 29 25.65 -14.81 -44.70
C ASP A 29 26.44 -13.94 -43.70
N PHE A 30 25.95 -12.71 -43.51
CA PHE A 30 26.59 -11.68 -42.72
C PHE A 30 25.65 -11.28 -41.57
N PRO A 31 26.02 -11.55 -40.30
CA PRO A 31 25.19 -11.25 -39.14
C PRO A 31 25.25 -9.76 -38.82
N ASP A 32 24.47 -8.97 -39.56
CA ASP A 32 24.48 -7.51 -39.46
C ASP A 32 23.62 -7.02 -38.29
N ILE A 33 24.27 -6.62 -37.19
CA ILE A 33 23.60 -5.97 -36.05
C ILE A 33 23.51 -4.44 -36.24
N THR A 34 24.18 -3.86 -37.24
CA THR A 34 24.07 -2.41 -37.54
C THR A 34 22.64 -1.99 -37.88
N VAL A 35 21.79 -2.94 -38.29
CA VAL A 35 20.35 -2.72 -38.54
C VAL A 35 19.61 -2.12 -37.34
N ASP A 36 20.04 -2.43 -36.11
CA ASP A 36 19.45 -1.86 -34.89
C ASP A 36 19.75 -0.35 -34.79
N GLY A 37 20.95 0.07 -35.18
CA GLY A 37 21.33 1.48 -35.19
C GLY A 37 20.81 2.25 -36.40
N SER A 38 20.83 1.63 -37.59
CA SER A 38 20.47 2.28 -38.86
C SER A 38 18.97 2.53 -39.01
N LEU A 39 18.12 1.72 -38.35
CA LEU A 39 16.67 2.00 -38.27
C LEU A 39 16.43 3.34 -37.56
N THR A 40 17.07 3.52 -36.40
CA THR A 40 17.01 4.77 -35.64
C THR A 40 17.65 5.93 -36.41
N THR A 41 18.74 5.69 -37.16
CA THR A 41 19.34 6.73 -38.03
C THR A 41 18.33 7.25 -39.06
N GLY A 42 17.60 6.35 -39.72
CA GLY A 42 16.56 6.74 -40.68
C GLY A 42 15.38 7.49 -40.04
N ALA A 43 14.95 7.06 -38.86
CA ALA A 43 13.91 7.73 -38.08
C ALA A 43 14.34 9.14 -37.59
N GLY A 44 15.56 9.26 -37.07
CA GLY A 44 16.13 10.50 -36.58
C GLY A 44 16.34 11.54 -37.68
N ILE A 45 16.93 11.14 -38.82
CA ILE A 45 17.04 11.99 -40.01
C ILE A 45 15.65 12.45 -40.46
N ALA A 46 14.67 11.55 -40.45
CA ALA A 46 13.33 11.90 -40.86
C ALA A 46 12.68 12.93 -39.96
N ALA A 47 12.79 12.74 -38.65
CA ALA A 47 12.22 13.65 -37.69
C ALA A 47 12.84 15.05 -37.76
N VAL A 48 14.17 15.13 -37.85
CA VAL A 48 14.90 16.40 -37.94
C VAL A 48 14.52 17.17 -39.21
N LEU A 49 14.47 16.51 -40.36
CA LEU A 49 14.16 17.16 -41.63
C LEU A 49 12.69 17.60 -41.72
N LEU A 50 11.76 16.82 -41.15
CA LEU A 50 10.35 17.20 -41.07
C LEU A 50 10.15 18.40 -40.13
N VAL A 51 10.82 18.42 -38.98
CA VAL A 51 10.81 19.56 -38.07
C VAL A 51 11.42 20.80 -38.71
N ALA A 52 12.43 20.63 -39.57
CA ALA A 52 13.01 21.71 -40.38
C ALA A 52 12.09 22.18 -41.53
N GLY A 53 10.86 21.65 -41.65
CA GLY A 53 9.87 22.06 -42.64
C GLY A 53 10.06 21.43 -44.03
N MET A 54 10.87 20.38 -44.15
CA MET A 54 11.06 19.68 -45.42
C MET A 54 9.84 18.84 -45.79
N HIS A 55 9.49 18.79 -47.08
CA HIS A 55 8.36 18.01 -47.55
C HIS A 55 8.54 16.49 -47.28
N PRO A 56 7.52 15.75 -46.78
CA PRO A 56 7.65 14.35 -46.36
C PRO A 56 8.25 13.39 -47.39
N LEU A 57 7.94 13.58 -48.68
CA LEU A 57 8.48 12.76 -49.77
C LEU A 57 9.99 12.95 -49.99
N LEU A 58 10.54 14.14 -49.70
CA LEU A 58 11.97 14.44 -49.89
C LEU A 58 12.84 13.81 -48.81
N VAL A 59 12.24 13.39 -47.69
CA VAL A 59 12.93 12.84 -46.53
C VAL A 59 13.37 11.38 -46.74
N PHE A 60 12.63 10.61 -47.56
CA PHE A 60 12.93 9.22 -47.88
C PHE A 60 14.36 8.96 -48.41
N PRO A 61 14.87 9.70 -49.42
CA PRO A 61 16.23 9.49 -49.90
C PRO A 61 17.31 9.82 -48.85
N PHE A 62 17.10 10.81 -47.98
CA PHE A 62 18.05 11.12 -46.90
C PHE A 62 18.09 10.03 -45.84
N ALA A 63 16.93 9.50 -45.44
CA ALA A 63 16.86 8.38 -44.51
C ALA A 63 17.50 7.10 -45.07
N PHE A 64 17.23 6.79 -46.35
CA PHE A 64 17.89 5.68 -47.05
C PHE A 64 19.41 5.89 -47.12
N GLY A 65 19.86 7.11 -47.44
CA GLY A 65 21.28 7.46 -47.50
C GLY A 65 21.99 7.32 -46.16
N GLY A 66 21.40 7.79 -45.07
CA GLY A 66 21.93 7.65 -43.71
C GLY A 66 22.12 6.18 -43.30
N GLY A 67 21.10 5.36 -43.55
CA GLY A 67 21.19 3.91 -43.34
C GLY A 67 22.25 3.26 -44.25
N ALA A 68 22.30 3.63 -45.53
CA ALA A 68 23.27 3.08 -46.47
C ALA A 68 24.73 3.39 -46.07
N LEU A 69 24.99 4.58 -45.51
CA LEU A 69 26.31 4.98 -45.00
C LEU A 69 26.72 4.14 -43.78
N ALA A 70 25.79 3.86 -42.87
CA ALA A 70 26.02 2.93 -41.76
C ALA A 70 26.41 1.52 -42.26
N GLY A 71 25.73 1.04 -43.31
CA GLY A 71 26.06 -0.23 -43.95
C GLY A 71 27.43 -0.23 -44.64
N VAL A 72 27.80 0.87 -45.32
CA VAL A 72 29.16 1.03 -45.90
C VAL A 72 30.23 0.99 -44.81
N ALA A 73 30.04 1.72 -43.71
CA ALA A 73 30.97 1.72 -42.59
C ALA A 73 31.19 0.29 -42.05
N THR A 74 30.09 -0.42 -41.79
CA THR A 74 30.12 -1.81 -41.31
C THR A 74 30.85 -2.74 -42.27
N ALA A 75 30.52 -2.66 -43.57
CA ALA A 75 31.10 -3.51 -44.59
C ALA A 75 32.57 -3.19 -44.85
N MET A 76 32.99 -1.92 -44.77
CA MET A 76 34.39 -1.53 -44.91
C MET A 76 35.23 -2.01 -43.73
N ILE A 77 34.71 -1.94 -42.50
CA ILE A 77 35.38 -2.49 -41.32
C ILE A 77 35.64 -3.99 -41.52
N HIS A 78 34.63 -4.73 -41.98
CA HIS A 78 34.76 -6.15 -42.25
C HIS A 78 35.71 -6.46 -43.43
N THR A 79 35.53 -5.81 -44.58
CA THR A 79 36.22 -6.17 -45.83
C THR A 79 37.64 -5.59 -45.96
N ARG A 80 37.91 -4.42 -45.38
CA ARG A 80 39.20 -3.73 -45.49
C ARG A 80 40.12 -4.03 -44.32
N PHE A 81 39.59 -4.13 -43.10
CA PHE A 81 40.37 -4.39 -41.89
C PHE A 81 40.29 -5.85 -41.44
N ASN A 82 39.56 -6.70 -42.18
CA ASN A 82 39.42 -8.14 -41.92
C ASN A 82 38.92 -8.46 -40.49
N ILE A 83 38.09 -7.58 -39.94
CA ILE A 83 37.46 -7.75 -38.63
C ILE A 83 36.24 -8.65 -38.78
N ASN A 84 35.93 -9.47 -37.77
CA ASN A 84 34.75 -10.33 -37.77
C ASN A 84 33.47 -9.50 -38.04
N GLY A 85 32.55 -10.03 -38.86
CA GLY A 85 31.34 -9.32 -39.25
C GLY A 85 30.44 -8.92 -38.08
N LEU A 86 30.29 -9.80 -37.08
CA LEU A 86 29.53 -9.52 -35.86
C LEU A 86 30.15 -8.37 -35.06
N LEU A 87 31.48 -8.41 -34.86
CA LEU A 87 32.21 -7.37 -34.14
C LEU A 87 32.15 -6.01 -34.87
N SER A 88 32.20 -6.06 -36.20
CA SER A 88 32.06 -4.87 -37.07
C SER A 88 30.66 -4.25 -36.91
N GLY A 89 29.61 -5.08 -36.86
CA GLY A 89 28.24 -4.65 -36.62
C GLY A 89 28.03 -4.05 -35.23
N ILE A 90 28.55 -4.69 -34.18
CA ILE A 90 28.48 -4.15 -32.81
C ILE A 90 29.20 -2.80 -32.72
N LEU A 91 30.39 -2.67 -33.30
CA LEU A 91 31.16 -1.43 -33.24
C LEU A 91 30.44 -0.26 -33.93
N VAL A 92 29.83 -0.50 -35.10
CA VAL A 92 29.06 0.53 -35.80
C VAL A 92 27.75 0.83 -35.08
N MET A 93 27.03 -0.17 -34.57
CA MET A 93 25.81 0.05 -33.76
C MET A 93 26.11 0.91 -32.52
N THR A 94 27.18 0.61 -31.79
CA THR A 94 27.60 1.40 -30.62
C THR A 94 27.94 2.84 -31.01
N GLY A 95 28.65 3.05 -32.12
CA GLY A 95 28.93 4.39 -32.63
C GLY A 95 27.66 5.13 -33.10
N LEU A 96 26.75 4.43 -33.77
CA LEU A 96 25.49 4.98 -34.25
C LEU A 96 24.58 5.45 -33.13
N TYR A 97 24.65 4.85 -31.94
CA TYR A 97 23.92 5.36 -30.78
C TYR A 97 24.27 6.84 -30.51
N SER A 98 25.57 7.15 -30.42
CA SER A 98 26.03 8.53 -30.22
C SER A 98 25.75 9.40 -31.45
N ILE A 99 25.98 8.90 -32.67
CA ILE A 99 25.73 9.68 -33.90
C ILE A 99 24.25 10.01 -34.05
N ASN A 100 23.34 9.09 -33.76
CA ASN A 100 21.90 9.33 -33.85
C ASN A 100 21.45 10.37 -32.83
N LEU A 101 21.99 10.35 -31.60
CA LEU A 101 21.76 11.43 -30.62
C LEU A 101 22.26 12.79 -31.13
N HIS A 102 23.41 12.84 -31.81
CA HIS A 102 23.90 14.08 -32.42
C HIS A 102 23.05 14.54 -33.61
N ILE A 103 22.55 13.61 -34.43
CA ILE A 103 21.63 13.91 -35.53
C ILE A 103 20.35 14.51 -34.96
N MET A 104 19.80 13.91 -33.91
CA MET A 104 18.50 14.27 -33.35
C MET A 104 18.56 15.48 -32.40
N GLY A 105 19.70 15.73 -31.76
CA GLY A 105 19.88 16.77 -30.72
C GLY A 105 19.20 16.45 -29.38
N GLN A 106 18.30 15.45 -29.35
CA GLN A 106 17.54 15.00 -28.19
C GLN A 106 17.19 13.52 -28.32
N SER A 107 16.86 12.85 -27.21
CA SER A 107 16.57 11.40 -27.21
C SER A 107 15.27 11.03 -27.91
N ASN A 108 14.31 11.96 -28.01
CA ASN A 108 13.03 11.75 -28.67
C ASN A 108 12.57 13.04 -29.37
N ILE A 109 12.12 12.93 -30.64
CA ILE A 109 11.57 14.04 -31.43
C ILE A 109 10.11 13.72 -31.79
N PRO A 110 9.11 14.46 -31.26
CA PRO A 110 7.71 14.27 -31.64
C PRO A 110 7.40 14.87 -33.03
N LEU A 111 6.59 14.17 -33.81
CA LEU A 111 6.13 14.55 -35.15
C LEU A 111 4.62 14.80 -35.24
N LEU A 112 3.91 14.76 -34.11
CA LEU A 112 2.45 14.94 -34.04
C LEU A 112 1.96 16.30 -34.57
N ARG A 113 2.82 17.33 -34.56
CA ARG A 113 2.51 18.69 -35.07
C ARG A 113 3.05 18.95 -36.47
N GLN A 114 3.73 17.98 -37.08
CA GLN A 114 4.34 18.13 -38.40
C GLN A 114 3.49 17.45 -39.47
N VAL A 115 3.57 17.97 -40.70
CA VAL A 115 3.00 17.26 -41.85
C VAL A 115 3.88 16.04 -42.10
N THR A 116 3.33 14.84 -41.96
CA THR A 116 3.98 13.56 -42.24
C THR A 116 3.48 13.02 -43.58
N PHE A 117 4.12 11.98 -44.08
CA PHE A 117 3.66 11.29 -45.28
C PHE A 117 2.21 10.82 -45.15
N PHE A 118 1.80 10.34 -43.96
CA PHE A 118 0.45 9.84 -43.73
C PHE A 118 -0.57 10.96 -43.60
N SER A 119 -0.26 12.04 -42.88
CA SER A 119 -1.18 13.19 -42.80
C SER A 119 -1.29 13.96 -44.12
N TRP A 120 -0.23 13.98 -44.93
CA TRP A 120 -0.30 14.48 -46.31
C TRP A 120 -1.21 13.61 -47.19
N LEU A 121 -1.17 12.28 -47.04
CA LEU A 121 -2.03 11.36 -47.76
C LEU A 121 -3.50 11.42 -47.34
N GLU A 122 -3.77 11.74 -46.07
CA GLU A 122 -5.13 11.96 -45.56
C GLU A 122 -5.84 13.11 -46.29
N GLY A 123 -5.10 14.12 -46.78
CA GLY A 123 -5.64 15.20 -47.60
C GLY A 123 -6.25 14.76 -48.93
N PHE A 124 -5.92 13.56 -49.42
CA PHE A 124 -6.46 12.95 -50.64
C PHE A 124 -7.47 11.83 -50.37
N ASN A 125 -7.86 11.64 -49.11
CA ASN A 125 -8.74 10.55 -48.70
C ASN A 125 -10.16 10.73 -49.30
N PRO A 126 -10.69 9.74 -50.06
CA PRO A 126 -12.02 9.81 -50.67
C PRO A 126 -13.18 9.66 -49.67
N GLY A 127 -12.95 9.87 -48.36
CA GLY A 127 -13.94 9.73 -47.28
C GLY A 127 -13.92 8.37 -46.56
N LEU A 128 -12.85 7.58 -46.69
CA LEU A 128 -12.67 6.32 -45.96
C LEU A 128 -12.11 6.57 -44.55
N GLN A 129 -12.20 5.58 -43.66
CA GLN A 129 -11.50 5.67 -42.37
C GLN A 129 -9.97 5.83 -42.61
N PRO A 130 -9.28 6.76 -41.91
CA PRO A 130 -7.88 7.07 -42.14
C PRO A 130 -6.96 5.84 -42.13
N GLU A 131 -7.17 4.91 -41.20
CA GLU A 131 -6.34 3.71 -41.04
C GLU A 131 -6.51 2.73 -42.21
N ILE A 132 -7.73 2.64 -42.77
CA ILE A 132 -8.04 1.81 -43.94
C ILE A 132 -7.46 2.45 -45.19
N TRP A 133 -7.57 3.78 -45.32
CA TRP A 133 -6.99 4.52 -46.43
C TRP A 133 -5.47 4.35 -46.49
N VAL A 134 -4.80 4.52 -45.35
CA VAL A 134 -3.36 4.26 -45.20
C VAL A 134 -3.02 2.82 -45.56
N ALA A 135 -3.82 1.84 -45.11
CA ALA A 135 -3.58 0.43 -45.44
C ALA A 135 -3.62 0.15 -46.95
N ILE A 136 -4.59 0.71 -47.68
CA ILE A 136 -4.71 0.54 -49.13
C ILE A 136 -3.47 1.09 -49.84
N ILE A 137 -3.01 2.28 -49.46
CA ILE A 137 -1.83 2.90 -50.06
C ILE A 137 -0.57 2.08 -49.75
N LEU A 138 -0.41 1.64 -48.51
CA LEU A 138 0.72 0.79 -48.12
C LEU A 138 0.74 -0.54 -48.88
N ILE A 139 -0.44 -1.12 -49.18
CA ILE A 139 -0.55 -2.32 -50.02
C ILE A 139 -0.08 -2.03 -51.45
N VAL A 140 -0.45 -0.90 -52.04
CA VAL A 140 0.04 -0.51 -53.38
C VAL A 140 1.55 -0.34 -53.37
N VAL A 141 2.09 0.38 -52.38
CA VAL A 141 3.53 0.64 -52.23
C VAL A 141 4.30 -0.67 -52.06
N ILE A 142 3.83 -1.60 -51.23
CA ILE A 142 4.53 -2.86 -50.99
C ILE A 142 4.44 -3.82 -52.18
N VAL A 143 3.35 -3.79 -52.96
CA VAL A 143 3.25 -4.56 -54.22
C VAL A 143 4.23 -4.03 -55.26
N LEU A 144 4.35 -2.70 -55.40
CA LEU A 144 5.35 -2.09 -56.26
C LEU A 144 6.77 -2.44 -55.82
N PHE A 145 7.04 -2.37 -54.51
CA PHE A 145 8.31 -2.78 -53.94
C PHE A 145 8.61 -4.26 -54.24
N TRP A 146 7.65 -5.16 -54.05
CA TRP A 146 7.80 -6.58 -54.36
C TRP A 146 8.16 -6.82 -55.82
N ILE A 147 7.48 -6.13 -56.76
CA ILE A 147 7.76 -6.24 -58.20
C ILE A 147 9.17 -5.75 -58.52
N LEU A 148 9.52 -4.55 -58.05
CA LEU A 148 10.81 -3.92 -58.31
C LEU A 148 11.96 -4.76 -57.76
N PHE A 149 11.85 -5.24 -56.53
CA PHE A 149 12.91 -5.99 -55.87
C PHE A 149 13.05 -7.42 -56.43
N SER A 150 11.95 -8.05 -56.83
CA SER A 150 11.97 -9.33 -57.53
C SER A 150 12.64 -9.23 -58.91
N TYR A 151 12.41 -8.12 -59.62
CA TYR A 151 13.09 -7.84 -60.88
C TYR A 151 14.58 -7.55 -60.67
N PHE A 152 14.92 -6.75 -59.67
CA PHE A 152 16.30 -6.46 -59.29
C PHE A 152 17.13 -7.74 -59.11
N PHE A 153 16.62 -8.74 -58.38
CA PHE A 153 17.31 -10.02 -58.19
C PHE A 153 17.51 -10.86 -59.46
N LYS A 154 16.78 -10.55 -60.55
CA LYS A 154 16.96 -11.18 -61.86
C LYS A 154 17.94 -10.44 -62.76
N THR A 155 18.32 -9.21 -62.43
CA THR A 155 19.36 -8.48 -63.17
C THR A 155 20.73 -9.12 -62.97
N ASP A 156 21.68 -8.84 -63.86
CA ASP A 156 23.06 -9.33 -63.74
C ASP A 156 23.69 -8.96 -62.39
N LEU A 157 23.43 -7.74 -61.91
CA LEU A 157 23.88 -7.27 -60.61
C LEU A 157 23.26 -8.09 -59.45
N GLY A 158 21.94 -8.32 -59.50
CA GLY A 158 21.23 -9.09 -58.49
C GLY A 158 21.56 -10.59 -58.48
N ILE A 159 21.82 -11.18 -59.66
CA ILE A 159 22.32 -12.57 -59.78
C ILE A 159 23.72 -12.66 -59.20
N THR A 160 24.59 -11.71 -59.54
CA THR A 160 25.97 -11.66 -59.05
C THR A 160 26.00 -11.49 -57.52
N MET A 161 25.15 -10.64 -56.95
CA MET A 161 25.04 -10.46 -55.51
C MET A 161 24.66 -11.75 -54.78
N ARG A 162 23.67 -12.49 -55.31
CA ARG A 162 23.26 -13.80 -54.75
C ARG A 162 24.33 -14.87 -54.93
N ALA A 163 25.00 -14.89 -56.08
CA ALA A 163 26.10 -15.82 -56.34
C ALA A 163 27.28 -15.56 -55.39
N THR A 164 27.55 -14.28 -55.05
CA THR A 164 28.63 -13.88 -54.14
C THR A 164 28.43 -14.46 -52.73
N GLY A 165 27.17 -14.50 -52.29
CA GLY A 165 26.73 -15.13 -51.06
C GLY A 165 26.90 -16.65 -51.04
N ASN A 166 26.42 -17.30 -52.10
CA ASN A 166 26.42 -18.76 -52.19
C ASN A 166 27.82 -19.35 -52.44
N ASN A 167 28.66 -18.68 -53.24
CA ASN A 167 30.01 -19.13 -53.56
C ASN A 167 30.91 -17.97 -53.97
N SER A 168 31.58 -17.36 -52.99
CA SER A 168 32.49 -16.23 -53.19
C SER A 168 33.72 -16.60 -54.04
N VAL A 169 34.20 -17.85 -53.98
CA VAL A 169 35.36 -18.34 -54.75
C VAL A 169 35.04 -18.45 -56.24
N MET A 170 33.84 -18.93 -56.57
CA MET A 170 33.36 -18.98 -57.96
C MET A 170 33.20 -17.57 -58.55
N VAL A 171 32.61 -16.65 -57.78
CA VAL A 171 32.38 -15.28 -58.26
C VAL A 171 33.69 -14.50 -58.45
N SER A 172 34.67 -14.69 -57.57
CA SER A 172 36.00 -14.10 -57.76
C SER A 172 36.72 -14.68 -58.99
N ALA A 173 36.56 -15.98 -59.28
CA ALA A 173 37.08 -16.61 -60.49
C ALA A 173 36.43 -16.10 -61.79
N SER A 174 35.18 -15.60 -61.73
CA SER A 174 34.48 -14.95 -62.84
C SER A 174 34.83 -13.46 -63.01
N GLY A 175 35.85 -12.96 -62.31
CA GLY A 175 36.36 -11.58 -62.46
C GLY A 175 35.58 -10.51 -61.68
N VAL A 176 34.66 -10.90 -60.79
CA VAL A 176 33.87 -9.96 -59.98
C VAL A 176 34.54 -9.72 -58.63
N ASN A 177 34.60 -8.45 -58.20
CA ASN A 177 35.12 -8.09 -56.87
C ASN A 177 34.11 -8.41 -55.75
N VAL A 178 34.37 -9.52 -55.04
CA VAL A 178 33.55 -10.01 -53.92
C VAL A 178 33.41 -8.97 -52.79
N ASN A 179 34.48 -8.24 -52.46
CA ASN A 179 34.46 -7.26 -51.37
C ASN A 179 33.58 -6.05 -51.73
N LEU A 180 33.70 -5.55 -52.97
CA LEU A 180 32.84 -4.47 -53.46
C LEU A 180 31.36 -4.89 -53.48
N MET A 181 31.09 -6.14 -53.87
CA MET A 181 29.73 -6.68 -53.87
C MET A 181 29.16 -6.84 -52.46
N LYS A 182 29.98 -7.24 -51.47
CA LYS A 182 29.58 -7.27 -50.05
C LYS A 182 29.28 -5.88 -49.50
N ILE A 183 30.12 -4.88 -49.83
CA ILE A 183 29.89 -3.47 -49.44
C ILE A 183 28.56 -2.98 -50.01
N PHE A 184 28.30 -3.25 -51.29
CA PHE A 184 27.05 -2.89 -51.93
C PHE A 184 25.83 -3.57 -51.28
N GLY A 185 25.89 -4.87 -51.02
CA GLY A 185 24.77 -5.62 -50.43
C GLY A 185 24.43 -5.21 -48.99
N ILE A 186 25.45 -4.99 -48.15
CA ILE A 186 25.27 -4.55 -46.75
C ILE A 186 24.80 -3.08 -46.71
N SER A 187 25.29 -2.23 -47.61
CA SER A 187 24.84 -0.84 -47.76
C SER A 187 23.36 -0.77 -48.20
N LEU A 188 22.98 -1.53 -49.21
CA LEU A 188 21.58 -1.61 -49.68
C LEU A 188 20.66 -2.11 -48.55
N SER A 189 21.10 -3.09 -47.76
CA SER A 189 20.36 -3.58 -46.59
C SER A 189 20.08 -2.47 -45.58
N ASN A 190 21.12 -1.81 -45.05
CA ASN A 190 20.93 -0.78 -44.03
C ASN A 190 20.19 0.45 -44.58
N GLY A 191 20.30 0.73 -45.88
CA GLY A 191 19.47 1.75 -46.53
C GLY A 191 17.97 1.41 -46.49
N LEU A 192 17.59 0.15 -46.77
CA LEU A 192 16.19 -0.29 -46.65
C LEU A 192 15.70 -0.27 -45.19
N VAL A 193 16.57 -0.59 -44.24
CA VAL A 193 16.27 -0.52 -42.80
C VAL A 193 16.08 0.94 -42.35
N GLY A 194 16.92 1.86 -42.80
CA GLY A 194 16.76 3.30 -42.56
C GLY A 194 15.47 3.87 -43.19
N LEU A 195 15.12 3.43 -44.39
CA LEU A 195 13.83 3.78 -45.02
C LEU A 195 12.64 3.26 -44.19
N SER A 196 12.73 2.05 -43.64
CA SER A 196 11.72 1.49 -42.73
C SER A 196 11.57 2.34 -41.48
N GLY A 197 12.68 2.74 -40.84
CA GLY A 197 12.66 3.62 -39.66
C GLY A 197 12.03 4.98 -39.92
N CYS A 198 12.32 5.58 -41.08
CA CYS A 198 11.69 6.83 -41.51
C CYS A 198 10.16 6.72 -41.65
N LEU A 199 9.68 5.64 -42.29
CA LEU A 199 8.25 5.41 -42.44
C LEU A 199 7.57 5.09 -41.10
N VAL A 200 8.23 4.31 -40.24
CA VAL A 200 7.71 3.95 -38.91
C VAL A 200 7.60 5.19 -38.02
N ALA A 201 8.61 6.06 -37.99
CA ALA A 201 8.58 7.29 -37.21
C ALA A 201 7.45 8.24 -37.66
N GLN A 202 7.25 8.36 -38.97
CA GLN A 202 6.15 9.15 -39.54
C GLN A 202 4.77 8.55 -39.25
N TYR A 203 4.66 7.22 -39.14
CA TYR A 203 3.40 6.53 -38.80
C TYR A 203 3.09 6.60 -37.30
N GLN A 204 4.11 6.43 -36.45
CA GLN A 204 3.98 6.49 -34.99
C GLN A 204 3.90 7.92 -34.46
N GLY A 205 4.35 8.90 -35.24
CA GLY A 205 4.29 10.31 -34.89
C GLY A 205 5.43 10.77 -33.98
N PHE A 206 6.53 10.02 -33.87
CA PHE A 206 7.73 10.41 -33.14
C PHE A 206 8.96 9.60 -33.57
N ALA A 207 10.15 10.10 -33.25
CA ALA A 207 11.42 9.37 -33.37
C ALA A 207 12.15 9.29 -32.03
N ASP A 208 12.37 8.08 -31.52
CA ASP A 208 13.06 7.78 -30.25
C ASP A 208 14.38 7.03 -30.47
N ILE A 209 15.40 7.30 -29.64
CA ILE A 209 16.73 6.67 -29.74
C ILE A 209 16.69 5.14 -29.55
N SER A 210 15.75 4.63 -28.78
CA SER A 210 15.61 3.23 -28.41
C SER A 210 14.78 2.41 -29.40
N MET A 211 14.15 3.03 -30.41
CA MET A 211 13.21 2.34 -31.30
C MET A 211 13.86 1.23 -32.16
N GLY A 212 15.18 1.33 -32.35
CA GLY A 212 15.98 0.40 -33.15
C GLY A 212 16.48 -0.81 -32.37
N ILE A 213 16.39 -0.81 -31.03
CA ILE A 213 16.94 -1.87 -30.19
C ILE A 213 16.17 -3.18 -30.41
N GLY A 214 16.89 -4.23 -30.83
CA GLY A 214 16.34 -5.57 -31.04
C GLY A 214 15.60 -5.75 -32.37
N VAL A 215 15.68 -4.78 -33.28
CA VAL A 215 15.03 -4.84 -34.60
C VAL A 215 15.59 -5.98 -35.45
N VAL A 216 16.88 -6.31 -35.33
CA VAL A 216 17.51 -7.45 -36.00
C VAL A 216 16.80 -8.77 -35.67
N VAL A 217 16.37 -8.93 -34.42
CA VAL A 217 15.67 -10.13 -33.96
C VAL A 217 14.28 -10.21 -34.60
N PHE A 218 13.57 -9.08 -34.68
CA PHE A 218 12.26 -9.01 -35.32
C PHE A 218 12.34 -9.24 -36.83
N GLY A 219 13.37 -8.69 -37.48
CA GLY A 219 13.63 -8.92 -38.91
C GLY A 219 13.96 -10.37 -39.20
N LEU A 220 14.84 -11.00 -38.41
CA LEU A 220 15.20 -12.40 -38.57
C LEU A 220 13.99 -13.31 -38.37
N ALA A 221 13.19 -13.04 -37.34
CA ALA A 221 11.93 -13.75 -37.08
C ALA A 221 10.98 -13.66 -38.28
N SER A 222 10.80 -12.46 -38.82
CA SER A 222 9.96 -12.21 -39.99
C SER A 222 10.43 -13.01 -41.20
N VAL A 223 11.75 -13.04 -41.47
CA VAL A 223 12.34 -13.85 -42.55
C VAL A 223 12.11 -15.34 -42.34
N ILE A 224 12.35 -15.85 -41.13
CA ILE A 224 12.17 -17.28 -40.79
C ILE A 224 10.70 -17.69 -40.92
N ILE A 225 9.76 -16.86 -40.43
CA ILE A 225 8.31 -17.11 -40.55
C ILE A 225 7.93 -17.16 -42.04
N GLY A 226 8.37 -16.18 -42.82
CA GLY A 226 8.11 -16.11 -44.26
C GLY A 226 8.55 -17.35 -45.02
N GLU A 227 9.82 -17.73 -44.86
CA GLU A 227 10.39 -18.93 -45.49
C GLU A 227 9.73 -20.23 -45.02
N SER A 228 9.25 -20.27 -43.77
CA SER A 228 8.53 -21.42 -43.23
C SER A 228 7.15 -21.59 -43.88
N ILE A 229 6.45 -20.49 -44.17
CA ILE A 229 5.11 -20.52 -44.79
C ILE A 229 5.21 -20.82 -46.29
N MET A 230 6.15 -20.18 -47.00
CA MET A 230 6.24 -20.25 -48.46
C MET A 230 7.60 -20.78 -48.94
N ARG A 231 7.81 -22.10 -48.91
CA ARG A 231 9.04 -22.74 -49.40
C ARG A 231 9.07 -22.81 -50.93
N SER A 232 9.95 -22.04 -51.57
CA SER A 232 10.14 -22.07 -53.03
C SER A 232 11.55 -21.67 -53.44
N ARG A 233 11.94 -22.06 -54.67
CA ARG A 233 13.19 -21.63 -55.33
C ARG A 233 12.99 -20.41 -56.24
N SER A 234 11.75 -19.97 -56.43
CA SER A 234 11.45 -18.79 -57.25
C SER A 234 11.73 -17.50 -56.48
N VAL A 235 12.48 -16.59 -57.10
CA VAL A 235 12.80 -15.26 -56.53
C VAL A 235 11.56 -14.48 -56.15
N TRP A 236 10.53 -14.52 -57.01
CA TRP A 236 9.24 -13.86 -56.75
C TRP A 236 8.59 -14.33 -55.46
N VAL A 237 8.66 -15.64 -55.20
CA VAL A 237 8.08 -16.25 -54.00
C VAL A 237 8.94 -15.96 -52.78
N ILE A 238 10.26 -15.88 -52.93
CA ILE A 238 11.16 -15.55 -51.82
C ILE A 238 10.92 -14.11 -51.32
N VAL A 239 10.85 -13.13 -52.22
CA VAL A 239 10.63 -11.72 -51.82
C VAL A 239 9.26 -11.54 -51.16
N ILE A 240 8.19 -12.13 -51.72
CA ILE A 240 6.86 -12.02 -51.09
C ILE A 240 6.82 -12.77 -49.75
N SER A 241 7.57 -13.87 -49.60
CA SER A 241 7.61 -14.62 -48.34
C SER A 241 8.13 -13.77 -47.18
N VAL A 242 9.16 -12.95 -47.40
CA VAL A 242 9.72 -12.04 -46.38
C VAL A 242 8.70 -10.97 -45.98
N ILE A 243 8.00 -10.39 -46.96
CA ILE A 243 6.92 -9.41 -46.71
C ILE A 243 5.79 -10.03 -45.89
N THR A 244 5.30 -11.20 -46.32
CA THR A 244 4.27 -11.94 -45.60
C THR A 244 4.70 -12.30 -44.18
N GLY A 245 5.96 -12.69 -43.99
CA GLY A 245 6.52 -13.00 -42.68
C GLY A 245 6.50 -11.81 -41.71
N SER A 246 6.83 -10.61 -42.18
CA SER A 246 6.74 -9.36 -41.38
C SER A 246 5.31 -9.04 -40.95
N ILE A 247 4.35 -9.21 -41.86
CA ILE A 247 2.92 -8.99 -41.57
C ILE A 247 2.42 -10.01 -40.54
N VAL A 248 2.70 -11.31 -40.75
CA VAL A 248 2.29 -12.38 -39.85
C VAL A 248 2.89 -12.15 -38.45
N PHE A 249 4.16 -11.78 -38.37
CA PHE A 249 4.81 -11.48 -37.10
C PHE A 249 4.09 -10.36 -36.33
N ARG A 250 3.73 -9.25 -36.99
CA ARG A 250 2.97 -8.16 -36.34
C ARG A 250 1.54 -8.55 -35.98
N MET A 251 0.89 -9.42 -36.76
CA MET A 251 -0.43 -9.96 -36.42
C MET A 251 -0.38 -10.89 -35.20
N MET A 252 0.71 -11.64 -34.99
CA MET A 252 0.91 -12.46 -33.79
C MET A 252 1.06 -11.60 -32.53
N VAL A 253 1.78 -10.47 -32.63
CA VAL A 253 1.88 -9.50 -31.54
C VAL A 253 0.52 -8.87 -31.22
N ALA A 254 -0.28 -8.53 -32.24
CA ALA A 254 -1.64 -8.01 -32.05
C ALA A 254 -2.57 -9.04 -31.39
N LEU A 255 -2.45 -10.32 -31.76
CA LEU A 255 -3.18 -11.41 -31.12
C LEU A 255 -2.81 -11.55 -29.63
N ALA A 256 -1.51 -11.45 -29.29
CA ALA A 256 -1.05 -11.51 -27.90
C ALA A 256 -1.70 -10.39 -27.06
N LEU A 257 -1.72 -9.16 -27.57
CA LEU A 257 -2.38 -8.02 -26.92
C LEU A 257 -3.90 -8.19 -26.83
N TYR A 258 -4.52 -8.74 -27.88
CA TYR A 258 -5.97 -9.00 -27.88
C TYR A 258 -6.39 -10.02 -26.82
N VAL A 259 -5.56 -11.01 -26.50
CA VAL A 259 -5.83 -12.01 -25.46
C VAL A 259 -5.58 -11.47 -24.04
N GLY A 260 -5.26 -10.17 -23.91
CA GLY A 260 -5.14 -9.47 -22.62
C GLY A 260 -3.79 -9.69 -21.92
N LEU A 261 -2.76 -10.05 -22.68
CA LEU A 261 -1.39 -10.11 -22.15
C LEU A 261 -0.87 -8.70 -21.91
N ASN A 262 -0.18 -8.50 -20.79
CA ASN A 262 0.37 -7.21 -20.41
C ASN A 262 1.36 -6.72 -21.48
N PRO A 263 1.23 -5.48 -21.98
CA PRO A 263 2.21 -4.91 -22.91
C PRO A 263 3.67 -4.99 -22.43
N ILE A 264 3.90 -5.01 -21.11
CA ILE A 264 5.23 -5.16 -20.50
C ILE A 264 5.87 -6.52 -20.87
N ASP A 265 5.05 -7.56 -20.99
CA ASP A 265 5.51 -8.94 -21.28
C ASP A 265 5.74 -9.18 -22.78
N LEU A 266 5.49 -8.19 -23.64
CA LEU A 266 5.59 -8.33 -25.09
C LEU A 266 6.95 -8.81 -25.56
N LYS A 267 8.05 -8.40 -24.90
CA LYS A 267 9.40 -8.86 -25.26
C LYS A 267 9.58 -10.36 -25.02
N VAL A 268 9.06 -10.88 -23.91
CA VAL A 268 9.11 -12.31 -23.56
C VAL A 268 8.24 -13.13 -24.51
N ILE A 269 7.01 -12.68 -24.77
CA ILE A 269 6.09 -13.33 -25.72
C ILE A 269 6.69 -13.36 -27.12
N THR A 270 7.31 -12.26 -27.53
CA THR A 270 7.99 -12.17 -28.82
C THR A 270 9.15 -13.17 -28.89
N ALA A 271 9.98 -13.27 -27.85
CA ALA A 271 11.05 -14.27 -27.78
C ALA A 271 10.51 -15.72 -27.87
N ILE A 272 9.38 -16.01 -27.22
CA ILE A 272 8.70 -17.31 -27.29
C ILE A 272 8.21 -17.59 -28.72
N PHE A 273 7.58 -16.62 -29.39
CA PHE A 273 7.12 -16.80 -30.77
C PHE A 273 8.28 -17.07 -31.73
N VAL A 274 9.40 -16.37 -31.57
CA VAL A 274 10.61 -16.63 -32.36
C VAL A 274 11.13 -18.04 -32.11
N LEU A 275 11.20 -18.47 -30.84
CA LEU A 275 11.65 -19.82 -30.46
C LEU A 275 10.74 -20.91 -31.03
N VAL A 276 9.42 -20.77 -30.90
CA VAL A 276 8.43 -21.72 -31.44
C VAL A 276 8.55 -21.83 -32.96
N THR A 277 8.68 -20.70 -33.65
CA THR A 277 8.84 -20.67 -35.11
C THR A 277 10.15 -21.37 -35.53
N LEU A 278 11.25 -21.13 -34.81
CA LEU A 278 12.54 -21.78 -35.06
C LEU A 278 12.46 -23.30 -34.86
N ILE A 279 11.81 -23.76 -33.78
CA ILE A 279 11.60 -25.19 -33.51
C ILE A 279 10.77 -25.82 -34.64
N PHE A 280 9.65 -25.20 -35.00
CA PHE A 280 8.78 -25.66 -36.08
C PHE A 280 9.54 -25.76 -37.42
N SER A 281 10.33 -24.73 -37.77
CA SER A 281 11.15 -24.70 -38.97
C SER A 281 12.20 -25.82 -39.01
N ARG A 282 12.84 -26.12 -37.86
CA ARG A 282 13.86 -27.17 -37.73
C ARG A 282 13.28 -28.58 -37.89
N PHE A 283 12.07 -28.83 -37.39
CA PHE A 283 11.37 -30.10 -37.60
C PHE A 283 10.93 -30.27 -39.06
N MET A 284 10.48 -29.19 -39.70
CA MET A 284 10.16 -29.17 -41.13
C MET A 284 11.37 -29.38 -42.05
N ALA A 285 12.61 -29.14 -41.59
CA ALA A 285 13.83 -29.33 -42.37
C ALA A 285 14.33 -30.79 -42.42
N LYS A 286 13.88 -31.67 -41.51
CA LYS A 286 14.27 -33.09 -41.46
C LYS A 286 13.42 -34.04 -42.34
N GLY A 287 12.44 -33.53 -43.08
CA GLY A 287 11.65 -34.34 -44.02
C GLY A 287 12.27 -34.42 -45.41
N THR A 288 13.14 -35.39 -45.66
CA THR A 288 13.42 -35.85 -47.04
C THR A 288 12.75 -37.19 -47.30
N ALA A 289 12.06 -37.24 -48.44
CA ALA A 289 11.60 -38.41 -49.19
C ALA A 289 10.64 -39.41 -48.49
N GLY A 290 9.40 -39.46 -49.00
CA GLY A 290 8.65 -40.71 -49.08
C GLY A 290 7.73 -41.05 -47.91
N LYS A 291 6.79 -40.17 -47.56
CA LYS A 291 5.43 -40.52 -47.10
C LYS A 291 4.65 -39.21 -46.99
N ARG A 292 3.39 -39.20 -47.44
CA ARG A 292 2.44 -38.10 -47.22
C ARG A 292 2.45 -37.78 -45.72
N ALA A 293 3.18 -36.74 -45.34
CA ALA A 293 3.16 -36.23 -43.98
C ALA A 293 1.74 -35.70 -43.77
N ASP A 294 1.04 -36.30 -42.82
CA ASP A 294 -0.35 -36.05 -42.51
C ASP A 294 -0.48 -34.60 -42.00
N TRP A 295 -0.80 -33.69 -42.92
CA TRP A 295 -0.95 -32.24 -42.69
C TRP A 295 -1.87 -31.94 -41.51
N SER A 296 -2.83 -32.83 -41.23
CA SER A 296 -3.76 -32.74 -40.10
C SER A 296 -3.04 -32.80 -38.75
N ARG A 297 -2.04 -33.68 -38.58
CA ARG A 297 -1.33 -33.87 -37.30
C ARG A 297 -0.35 -32.74 -37.01
N MET A 298 0.23 -32.11 -38.02
CA MET A 298 1.20 -31.02 -37.84
C MET A 298 0.53 -29.70 -37.47
N ILE A 299 -0.66 -29.42 -38.04
CA ILE A 299 -1.53 -28.32 -37.60
C ILE A 299 -1.97 -28.60 -36.15
N VAL A 300 -2.30 -29.85 -35.81
CA VAL A 300 -2.62 -30.25 -34.43
C VAL A 300 -1.44 -30.03 -33.48
N TYR A 301 -0.19 -30.36 -33.83
CA TYR A 301 0.95 -30.10 -32.93
C TYR A 301 1.30 -28.62 -32.75
N GLY A 302 1.13 -27.80 -33.80
CA GLY A 302 1.27 -26.35 -33.69
C GLY A 302 0.16 -25.72 -32.84
N ILE A 303 -1.09 -26.15 -33.05
CA ILE A 303 -2.24 -25.78 -32.23
C ILE A 303 -2.07 -26.28 -30.80
N VAL A 304 -1.52 -27.48 -30.57
CA VAL A 304 -1.27 -28.05 -29.24
C VAL A 304 -0.13 -27.31 -28.54
N GLY A 305 0.94 -26.91 -29.22
CA GLY A 305 2.00 -26.09 -28.62
C GLY A 305 1.49 -24.71 -28.19
N ILE A 306 0.69 -24.07 -29.05
CA ILE A 306 -0.02 -22.82 -28.73
C ILE A 306 -1.04 -23.08 -27.60
N ALA A 307 -1.81 -24.17 -27.64
CA ALA A 307 -2.79 -24.53 -26.62
C ALA A 307 -2.19 -25.05 -25.31
N VAL A 308 -0.91 -25.42 -25.26
CA VAL A 308 -0.18 -25.77 -24.03
C VAL A 308 0.45 -24.52 -23.41
N ILE A 309 0.89 -23.55 -24.22
CA ILE A 309 1.34 -22.24 -23.71
C ILE A 309 0.13 -21.42 -23.25
N PHE A 310 -0.90 -21.33 -24.07
CA PHE A 310 -2.18 -20.76 -23.68
C PHE A 310 -2.87 -21.63 -22.65
N GLY A 311 -2.78 -22.96 -22.67
CA GLY A 311 -3.37 -23.82 -21.64
C GLY A 311 -2.57 -23.90 -20.34
N GLY A 312 -1.31 -23.49 -20.35
CA GLY A 312 -0.49 -23.28 -19.16
C GLY A 312 -0.70 -21.88 -18.59
N TYR A 313 -0.88 -20.87 -19.44
CA TYR A 313 -1.25 -19.51 -19.02
C TYR A 313 -2.72 -19.42 -18.60
N PHE A 314 -3.65 -20.02 -19.35
CA PHE A 314 -5.03 -20.27 -18.94
C PHE A 314 -5.08 -21.34 -17.87
N GLY A 315 -4.16 -22.29 -17.76
CA GLY A 315 -4.13 -23.24 -16.64
C GLY A 315 -3.69 -22.56 -15.36
N TRP A 316 -2.73 -21.64 -15.42
CA TRP A 316 -2.30 -20.79 -14.30
C TRP A 316 -3.34 -19.70 -14.00
N LYS A 317 -3.91 -19.07 -15.04
CA LYS A 317 -4.98 -18.08 -14.92
C LYS A 317 -6.27 -18.74 -14.45
N GLU A 318 -6.67 -19.91 -14.93
CA GLU A 318 -7.83 -20.71 -14.50
C GLU A 318 -7.55 -21.45 -13.20
N TYR A 319 -6.31 -21.73 -12.81
CA TYR A 319 -5.97 -22.12 -11.44
C TYR A 319 -6.12 -20.92 -10.49
N SER A 320 -5.63 -19.73 -10.87
CA SER A 320 -5.84 -18.44 -10.18
C SER A 320 -7.28 -17.89 -10.29
N TYR A 321 -8.06 -18.32 -11.28
CA TYR A 321 -9.44 -17.89 -11.53
C TYR A 321 -10.41 -18.90 -10.93
N LYS A 322 -10.20 -20.22 -11.00
CA LYS A 322 -11.00 -21.23 -10.26
C LYS A 322 -10.77 -21.17 -8.76
N THR A 323 -9.60 -20.73 -8.28
CA THR A 323 -9.45 -20.33 -6.86
C THR A 323 -10.13 -19.00 -6.53
N LYS A 324 -10.54 -18.19 -7.53
CA LYS A 324 -11.33 -16.95 -7.38
C LYS A 324 -12.81 -17.05 -7.80
N SER A 325 -13.26 -18.10 -8.50
CA SER A 325 -14.53 -18.12 -9.25
C SER A 325 -15.46 -19.28 -8.91
N HIS A 326 -15.24 -20.00 -7.81
CA HIS A 326 -16.30 -20.77 -7.16
C HIS A 326 -16.93 -19.98 -6.01
N VAL A 327 -17.33 -18.74 -6.30
CA VAL A 327 -18.42 -18.06 -5.59
C VAL A 327 -19.29 -17.37 -6.63
N ASN A 328 -20.51 -17.89 -6.75
CA ASN A 328 -21.72 -17.30 -7.33
C ASN A 328 -21.84 -17.15 -8.86
N SER A 329 -22.46 -18.17 -9.45
CA SER A 329 -23.49 -17.97 -10.47
C SER A 329 -24.88 -18.12 -9.83
N SER A 330 -25.33 -17.07 -9.16
CA SER A 330 -26.75 -16.85 -8.87
C SER A 330 -26.98 -15.33 -8.90
N GLY A 331 -27.79 -14.89 -9.86
CA GLY A 331 -27.99 -13.48 -10.16
C GLY A 331 -28.40 -12.66 -8.94
N GLN A 332 -27.56 -11.69 -8.59
CA GLN A 332 -27.89 -10.54 -7.74
C GLN A 332 -27.15 -9.30 -8.28
N PRO A 333 -27.63 -8.07 -7.98
CA PRO A 333 -27.31 -6.87 -8.74
C PRO A 333 -25.84 -6.46 -8.57
N ILE A 334 -25.22 -6.02 -9.66
CA ILE A 334 -23.84 -5.54 -9.67
C ILE A 334 -23.75 -4.26 -8.81
N GLU A 335 -22.91 -4.29 -7.76
CA GLU A 335 -22.49 -3.10 -7.01
C GLU A 335 -21.92 -2.05 -7.99
N LYS A 336 -22.22 -0.77 -7.76
CA LYS A 336 -21.79 0.35 -8.61
C LYS A 336 -20.27 0.31 -8.82
N THR A 337 -19.82 0.14 -10.07
CA THR A 337 -18.40 0.21 -10.43
C THR A 337 -17.96 1.66 -10.56
N TYR A 338 -16.98 2.08 -9.76
CA TYR A 338 -16.39 3.42 -9.80
C TYR A 338 -15.27 3.52 -10.84
N LYS A 339 -15.20 4.65 -11.56
CA LYS A 339 -14.17 4.91 -12.57
C LYS A 339 -13.28 6.07 -12.13
N ILE A 340 -11.98 5.83 -11.99
CA ILE A 340 -11.02 6.86 -11.59
C ILE A 340 -10.03 7.12 -12.72
N GLY A 341 -9.92 8.38 -13.15
CA GLY A 341 -8.89 8.81 -14.10
C GLY A 341 -7.66 9.30 -13.35
N LEU A 342 -6.52 8.62 -13.49
CA LEU A 342 -5.27 9.00 -12.81
C LEU A 342 -4.29 9.58 -13.83
N VAL A 343 -3.89 10.84 -13.64
CA VAL A 343 -2.91 11.52 -14.52
C VAL A 343 -1.64 11.87 -13.76
N GLN A 344 -0.51 11.53 -14.35
CA GLN A 344 0.84 11.83 -13.84
C GLN A 344 1.67 12.50 -14.94
N ILE A 345 2.56 13.43 -14.58
CA ILE A 345 3.35 14.17 -15.58
C ILE A 345 4.49 13.34 -16.16
N VAL A 346 5.27 12.65 -15.32
CA VAL A 346 6.45 11.86 -15.71
C VAL A 346 6.66 10.73 -14.70
N ASP A 347 7.35 9.66 -15.08
CA ASP A 347 7.73 8.61 -14.13
C ASP A 347 8.98 9.03 -13.34
N HIS A 348 8.86 9.08 -12.02
CA HIS A 348 9.98 9.17 -11.07
C HIS A 348 9.56 8.61 -9.69
N PRO A 349 10.51 8.24 -8.80
CA PRO A 349 10.22 7.52 -7.57
C PRO A 349 9.10 8.12 -6.71
N ILE A 350 9.06 9.45 -6.55
CA ILE A 350 8.05 10.13 -5.70
C ILE A 350 6.64 9.96 -6.28
N LEU A 351 6.44 10.26 -7.57
CA LEU A 351 5.08 10.20 -8.13
C LEU A 351 4.59 8.75 -8.21
N ASN A 352 5.51 7.82 -8.48
CA ASN A 352 5.22 6.39 -8.51
C ASN A 352 4.84 5.87 -7.12
N ILE A 353 5.57 6.23 -6.07
CA ILE A 353 5.24 5.77 -4.72
C ILE A 353 3.92 6.37 -4.22
N THR A 354 3.61 7.63 -4.55
CA THR A 354 2.28 8.22 -4.27
C THR A 354 1.19 7.42 -4.96
N ARG A 355 1.34 7.16 -6.27
CA ARG A 355 0.38 6.37 -7.07
C ARG A 355 0.18 4.98 -6.48
N ASP A 356 1.25 4.26 -6.21
CA ASP A 356 1.19 2.88 -5.75
C ASP A 356 0.59 2.79 -4.35
N SER A 357 0.92 3.74 -3.48
CA SER A 357 0.34 3.85 -2.14
C SER A 357 -1.15 4.19 -2.18
N TYR A 358 -1.56 5.09 -3.09
CA TYR A 358 -2.97 5.41 -3.33
C TYR A 358 -3.77 4.19 -3.77
N VAL A 359 -3.29 3.46 -4.78
CA VAL A 359 -3.98 2.26 -5.29
C VAL A 359 -4.03 1.17 -4.23
N LYS A 360 -2.93 0.97 -3.49
CA LYS A 360 -2.87 -0.01 -2.40
C LYS A 360 -3.86 0.33 -1.29
N GLU A 361 -3.97 1.61 -0.92
CA GLU A 361 -4.88 2.04 0.14
C GLU A 361 -6.35 1.99 -0.29
N LEU A 362 -6.67 2.36 -1.54
CA LEU A 362 -8.00 2.16 -2.10
C LEU A 362 -8.43 0.69 -2.03
N ASN A 363 -7.51 -0.25 -2.28
CA ASN A 363 -7.79 -1.67 -2.13
C ASN A 363 -8.19 -2.03 -0.69
N LYS A 364 -7.44 -1.54 0.30
CA LYS A 364 -7.78 -1.74 1.73
C LYS A 364 -9.13 -1.12 2.10
N LEU A 365 -9.49 0.00 1.48
CA LEU A 365 -10.78 0.67 1.70
C LEU A 365 -11.96 -0.04 1.01
N GLY A 366 -11.70 -1.11 0.25
CA GLY A 366 -12.71 -1.95 -0.41
C GLY A 366 -12.89 -1.68 -1.91
N TYR A 367 -12.06 -0.84 -2.52
CA TYR A 367 -12.07 -0.59 -3.96
C TYR A 367 -11.13 -1.57 -4.68
N ILE A 368 -11.70 -2.57 -5.34
CA ILE A 368 -11.00 -3.67 -5.98
C ILE A 368 -11.13 -3.54 -7.50
N GLU A 369 -9.99 -3.34 -8.16
CA GLU A 369 -9.89 -3.24 -9.62
C GLU A 369 -10.52 -4.46 -10.31
N GLY A 370 -11.42 -4.21 -11.26
CA GLY A 370 -12.14 -5.24 -12.01
C GLY A 370 -13.35 -5.86 -11.28
N LYS A 371 -13.60 -5.49 -10.02
CA LYS A 371 -14.84 -5.84 -9.28
C LYS A 371 -15.76 -4.62 -9.15
N ASN A 372 -15.32 -3.60 -8.44
CA ASN A 372 -16.07 -2.36 -8.17
C ASN A 372 -15.25 -1.09 -8.47
N LEU A 373 -14.08 -1.21 -9.10
CA LEU A 373 -13.20 -0.12 -9.51
C LEU A 373 -12.61 -0.34 -10.92
N ASP A 374 -12.50 0.73 -11.70
CA ASP A 374 -11.79 0.82 -12.99
C ASP A 374 -10.86 2.05 -12.97
N ILE A 375 -9.54 1.83 -12.91
CA ILE A 375 -8.52 2.89 -12.90
C ILE A 375 -7.93 3.07 -14.30
N SER A 376 -8.10 4.28 -14.86
CA SER A 376 -7.45 4.69 -16.11
C SER A 376 -6.19 5.52 -15.83
N LEU A 377 -5.07 4.84 -15.58
CA LEU A 377 -3.73 5.46 -15.41
C LEU A 377 -3.15 5.97 -16.73
N LYS A 378 -2.69 7.23 -16.76
CA LYS A 378 -2.04 7.87 -17.90
C LYS A 378 -0.85 8.74 -17.46
N ASN A 379 0.24 8.64 -18.22
CA ASN A 379 1.45 9.44 -18.02
C ASN A 379 1.62 10.42 -19.19
N ALA A 380 2.00 11.67 -18.92
CA ALA A 380 2.21 12.70 -19.93
C ALA A 380 3.65 12.76 -20.48
N HIS A 381 4.54 11.91 -19.96
CA HIS A 381 5.94 11.76 -20.35
C HIS A 381 6.74 13.07 -20.37
N GLY A 382 6.47 13.94 -19.40
CA GLY A 382 7.10 15.26 -19.25
C GLY A 382 6.46 16.37 -20.11
N ASP A 383 5.53 16.05 -21.01
CA ASP A 383 4.88 17.06 -21.87
C ASP A 383 3.59 17.61 -21.26
N ILE A 384 3.64 18.90 -20.89
CA ILE A 384 2.49 19.61 -20.29
C ILE A 384 1.29 19.65 -21.25
N ALA A 385 1.52 19.73 -22.57
CA ALA A 385 0.42 19.76 -23.55
C ALA A 385 -0.36 18.43 -23.57
N THR A 386 0.33 17.30 -23.43
CA THR A 386 -0.27 15.95 -23.39
C THR A 386 -1.21 15.76 -22.20
N ILE A 387 -0.98 16.45 -21.07
CA ILE A 387 -1.88 16.41 -19.90
C ILE A 387 -3.31 16.80 -20.31
N SER A 388 -3.46 17.85 -21.13
CA SER A 388 -4.78 18.29 -21.60
C SER A 388 -5.50 17.23 -22.42
N THR A 389 -4.79 16.50 -23.28
CA THR A 389 -5.35 15.41 -24.09
C THR A 389 -5.73 14.20 -23.23
N ILE A 390 -4.93 13.89 -22.19
CA ILE A 390 -5.27 12.85 -21.22
C ILE A 390 -6.57 13.18 -20.49
N LEU A 391 -6.72 14.43 -20.04
CA LEU A 391 -7.93 14.88 -19.36
C LEU A 391 -9.16 14.85 -20.28
N ASP A 392 -9.02 15.16 -21.59
CA ASP A 392 -10.10 14.95 -22.58
C ASP A 392 -10.52 13.48 -22.62
N SER A 393 -9.56 12.56 -22.61
CA SER A 393 -9.87 11.13 -22.58
C SER A 393 -10.64 10.73 -21.33
N PHE A 394 -10.37 11.34 -20.16
CA PHE A 394 -11.09 11.05 -18.92
C PHE A 394 -12.53 11.59 -18.93
N ILE A 395 -12.71 12.79 -19.48
CA ILE A 395 -14.04 13.37 -19.71
C ILE A 395 -14.85 12.45 -20.64
N ASN A 396 -14.27 12.05 -21.77
CA ASN A 396 -14.91 11.16 -22.74
C ASN A 396 -15.24 9.77 -22.17
N LYS A 397 -14.36 9.21 -21.34
CA LYS A 397 -14.60 7.92 -20.65
C LYS A 397 -15.63 8.01 -19.52
N LYS A 398 -16.08 9.22 -19.19
CA LYS A 398 -17.01 9.50 -18.09
C LYS A 398 -16.51 8.91 -16.77
N VAL A 399 -15.27 9.20 -16.40
CA VAL A 399 -14.77 8.87 -15.06
C VAL A 399 -15.59 9.58 -13.98
N ASP A 400 -15.71 8.98 -12.80
CA ASP A 400 -16.41 9.54 -11.64
C ASP A 400 -15.54 10.53 -10.86
N LEU A 401 -14.22 10.33 -10.87
CA LEU A 401 -13.25 11.18 -10.18
C LEU A 401 -11.93 11.25 -10.97
N VAL A 402 -11.25 12.40 -10.92
CA VAL A 402 -9.89 12.55 -11.46
C VAL A 402 -8.89 12.73 -10.33
N LEU A 403 -7.91 11.82 -10.27
CA LEU A 403 -6.74 11.95 -9.41
C LEU A 403 -5.60 12.58 -10.21
N SER A 404 -5.12 13.75 -9.77
CA SER A 404 -3.93 14.40 -10.34
C SER A 404 -2.70 14.20 -9.45
N ILE A 405 -1.63 13.68 -10.05
CA ILE A 405 -0.35 13.46 -9.40
C ILE A 405 0.66 14.42 -10.04
N SER A 406 1.06 15.45 -9.30
CA SER A 406 1.85 16.65 -9.66
C SER A 406 1.04 17.96 -9.76
N THR A 407 1.69 19.08 -9.46
CA THR A 407 1.18 20.45 -9.64
C THR A 407 0.76 20.74 -11.09
N PRO A 408 1.55 20.48 -12.14
CA PRO A 408 1.12 20.75 -13.52
C PRO A 408 -0.10 19.92 -13.94
N CYS A 409 -0.19 18.66 -13.50
CA CYS A 409 -1.39 17.84 -13.72
C CYS A 409 -2.63 18.44 -13.04
N THR A 410 -2.47 18.93 -11.81
CA THR A 410 -3.56 19.54 -11.04
C THR A 410 -4.00 20.85 -11.69
N GLN A 411 -3.06 21.71 -12.08
CA GLN A 411 -3.35 22.98 -12.76
C GLN A 411 -4.15 22.75 -14.06
N ALA A 412 -3.75 21.76 -14.87
CA ALA A 412 -4.50 21.39 -16.06
C ALA A 412 -5.89 20.80 -15.72
N ALA A 413 -5.98 19.94 -14.70
CA ALA A 413 -7.23 19.31 -14.28
C ALA A 413 -8.25 20.34 -13.81
N ILE A 414 -7.89 21.26 -12.91
CA ILE A 414 -8.81 22.26 -12.39
C ILE A 414 -9.25 23.26 -13.45
N ASN A 415 -8.42 23.55 -14.46
CA ASN A 415 -8.78 24.44 -15.56
C ASN A 415 -9.82 23.81 -16.49
N LYS A 416 -9.80 22.48 -16.62
CA LYS A 416 -10.59 21.77 -17.62
C LYS A 416 -11.80 21.04 -17.07
N ILE A 417 -11.72 20.54 -15.84
CA ILE A 417 -12.76 19.75 -15.17
C ILE A 417 -13.43 20.63 -14.12
N LYS A 418 -14.71 20.95 -14.34
CA LYS A 418 -15.50 21.83 -13.47
C LYS A 418 -16.70 21.13 -12.84
N ASP A 419 -17.11 20.00 -13.42
CA ASP A 419 -18.34 19.27 -13.11
C ASP A 419 -18.11 17.97 -12.33
N LYS A 420 -16.84 17.58 -12.12
CA LYS A 420 -16.46 16.34 -11.44
C LYS A 420 -15.43 16.58 -10.34
N PRO A 421 -15.41 15.72 -9.30
CA PRO A 421 -14.38 15.77 -8.28
C PRO A 421 -12.97 15.61 -8.85
N VAL A 422 -12.09 16.54 -8.48
CA VAL A 422 -10.65 16.48 -8.71
C VAL A 422 -9.97 16.35 -7.36
N VAL A 423 -9.27 15.23 -7.15
CA VAL A 423 -8.43 15.01 -5.97
C VAL A 423 -6.99 15.14 -6.41
N PHE A 424 -6.19 15.99 -5.77
CA PHE A 424 -4.75 16.04 -6.03
C PHE A 424 -3.96 15.37 -4.91
N ALA A 425 -2.93 14.60 -5.26
CA ALA A 425 -2.13 13.88 -4.26
C ALA A 425 -0.74 14.49 -4.05
N THR A 426 -0.14 15.08 -5.08
CA THR A 426 1.23 15.61 -5.00
C THR A 426 1.29 17.02 -5.58
N VAL A 427 1.00 18.04 -4.76
CA VAL A 427 1.05 19.46 -5.14
C VAL A 427 1.97 20.22 -4.20
N ALA A 428 2.87 21.05 -4.75
CA ALA A 428 3.74 21.90 -3.92
C ALA A 428 2.91 22.95 -3.18
N ASN A 429 2.28 23.86 -3.93
CA ASN A 429 1.39 24.87 -3.38
C ASN A 429 0.14 24.97 -4.29
N PRO A 430 -1.07 24.67 -3.80
CA PRO A 430 -2.29 24.71 -4.61
C PRO A 430 -2.76 26.14 -4.89
N PHE A 431 -2.34 27.11 -4.08
CA PHE A 431 -2.77 28.50 -4.19
C PHE A 431 -2.09 29.23 -5.36
N VAL A 432 -0.87 28.82 -5.75
CA VAL A 432 -0.17 29.41 -6.91
C VAL A 432 -0.71 28.93 -8.27
N ILE A 433 -1.57 27.92 -8.26
CA ILE A 433 -2.26 27.41 -9.45
C ILE A 433 -3.76 27.72 -9.43
N ASP A 434 -4.20 28.65 -8.58
CA ASP A 434 -5.59 29.08 -8.43
C ASP A 434 -6.59 27.98 -8.03
N ALA A 435 -6.14 26.93 -7.31
CA ALA A 435 -7.05 25.91 -6.80
C ALA A 435 -7.90 26.39 -5.60
N GLY A 436 -7.49 27.47 -4.94
CA GLY A 436 -8.20 28.08 -3.81
C GLY A 436 -7.45 29.27 -3.22
N LYS A 437 -8.00 29.87 -2.15
CA LYS A 437 -7.37 30.93 -1.35
C LYS A 437 -6.76 30.42 -0.05
N ASN A 438 -7.39 29.42 0.57
CA ASN A 438 -6.94 28.77 1.79
C ASN A 438 -7.50 27.34 1.85
N ASP A 439 -7.19 26.60 2.91
CA ASP A 439 -7.56 25.18 3.04
C ASP A 439 -9.07 24.93 3.02
N LYS A 440 -9.93 25.91 3.34
CA LYS A 440 -11.40 25.79 3.35
C LYS A 440 -12.09 26.57 2.23
N GLU A 441 -11.47 27.64 1.74
CA GLU A 441 -11.96 28.46 0.64
C GLU A 441 -11.24 28.04 -0.66
N HIS A 442 -11.73 26.98 -1.29
CA HIS A 442 -11.20 26.45 -2.56
C HIS A 442 -12.28 26.23 -3.61
N LEU A 443 -11.87 25.81 -4.81
CA LEU A 443 -12.80 25.47 -5.90
C LEU A 443 -13.76 24.35 -5.43
N PRO A 444 -15.06 24.45 -5.78
CA PRO A 444 -16.10 23.60 -5.21
C PRO A 444 -15.97 22.12 -5.57
N ASN A 445 -15.28 21.78 -6.67
CA ASN A 445 -15.09 20.40 -7.12
C ASN A 445 -13.67 19.88 -6.84
N VAL A 446 -12.86 20.57 -6.04
CA VAL A 446 -11.44 20.27 -5.86
C VAL A 446 -11.12 20.07 -4.39
N THR A 447 -10.40 18.99 -4.07
CA THR A 447 -9.75 18.78 -2.76
C THR A 447 -8.42 18.04 -2.96
N GLY A 448 -7.62 17.85 -1.92
CA GLY A 448 -6.38 17.11 -2.06
C GLY A 448 -5.33 17.37 -0.99
N VAL A 449 -4.14 16.83 -1.25
CA VAL A 449 -2.98 16.84 -0.35
C VAL A 449 -1.84 17.65 -0.95
N TYR A 450 -1.28 18.60 -0.18
CA TYR A 450 -0.20 19.46 -0.65
C TYR A 450 0.88 19.74 0.41
N GLY A 451 2.01 20.26 -0.04
CA GLY A 451 3.06 20.76 0.84
C GLY A 451 4.35 21.04 0.07
N TRP A 452 5.20 21.88 0.63
CA TRP A 452 6.50 22.20 0.05
C TRP A 452 7.59 21.97 1.07
N VAL A 453 8.76 21.58 0.58
CA VAL A 453 9.89 21.27 1.43
C VAL A 453 10.40 22.59 2.04
N PRO A 454 10.64 22.64 3.36
CA PRO A 454 11.21 23.82 4.02
C PRO A 454 12.64 24.06 3.51
N MET A 455 12.80 25.11 2.68
CA MET A 455 14.09 25.45 2.06
C MET A 455 15.11 25.98 3.08
N ASP A 456 14.63 26.60 4.16
CA ASP A 456 15.40 27.00 5.34
C ASP A 456 16.10 25.78 5.96
N LYS A 457 15.36 24.70 6.25
CA LYS A 457 15.94 23.47 6.81
C LYS A 457 16.88 22.76 5.85
N LEU A 458 16.59 22.82 4.55
CA LEU A 458 17.51 22.28 3.55
C LEU A 458 18.84 23.05 3.56
N MET A 459 18.79 24.37 3.66
CA MET A 459 20.00 25.20 3.76
C MET A 459 20.74 25.06 5.09
N GLU A 460 20.03 24.84 6.21
CA GLU A 460 20.65 24.44 7.48
C GLU A 460 21.45 23.13 7.32
N LEU A 461 20.88 22.13 6.64
CA LEU A 461 21.57 20.87 6.36
C LEU A 461 22.79 21.06 5.46
N VAL A 462 22.66 21.87 4.39
CA VAL A 462 23.77 22.21 3.47
C VAL A 462 24.91 22.88 4.22
N THR A 463 24.62 23.91 5.02
CA THR A 463 25.65 24.70 5.72
C THR A 463 26.27 23.94 6.90
N ALA A 464 25.50 23.08 7.58
CA ALA A 464 26.01 22.22 8.64
C ALA A 464 26.99 21.15 8.12
N THR A 465 26.77 20.64 6.91
CA THR A 465 27.61 19.58 6.32
C THR A 465 28.73 20.13 5.44
N LEU A 466 28.55 21.31 4.83
CA LEU A 466 29.59 22.00 4.05
C LEU A 466 29.83 23.42 4.60
N PRO A 467 30.53 23.55 5.74
CA PRO A 467 30.81 24.85 6.34
C PRO A 467 31.71 25.69 5.42
N GLY A 468 31.30 26.92 5.12
CA GLY A 468 32.05 27.84 4.26
C GLY A 468 31.71 27.77 2.76
N ILE A 469 30.60 27.12 2.40
CA ILE A 469 30.02 27.15 1.06
C ILE A 469 29.81 28.60 0.56
N LYS A 470 30.12 28.88 -0.71
CA LYS A 470 29.99 30.20 -1.33
C LYS A 470 29.08 30.22 -2.54
N THR A 471 28.92 29.11 -3.24
CA THR A 471 28.18 29.08 -4.50
C THR A 471 27.39 27.79 -4.64
N ILE A 472 26.08 27.92 -4.88
CA ILE A 472 25.21 26.77 -5.14
C ILE A 472 24.66 26.80 -6.57
N GLY A 473 24.62 25.63 -7.20
CA GLY A 473 23.98 25.43 -8.49
C GLY A 473 22.61 24.78 -8.34
N THR A 474 21.60 25.36 -8.98
CA THR A 474 20.24 24.83 -8.94
C THR A 474 19.68 24.67 -10.35
N LEU A 475 19.13 23.49 -10.62
CA LEU A 475 18.44 23.15 -11.87
C LEU A 475 16.94 23.14 -11.65
N TRP A 476 16.17 23.72 -12.57
CA TRP A 476 14.70 23.63 -12.55
C TRP A 476 14.09 23.95 -13.92
N ASP A 477 12.85 23.50 -14.12
CA ASP A 477 12.00 23.78 -15.26
C ASP A 477 11.10 24.98 -14.97
N GLU A 478 11.32 26.08 -15.69
CA GLU A 478 10.56 27.32 -15.49
C GLU A 478 9.10 27.23 -15.95
N SER A 479 8.74 26.20 -16.71
CA SER A 479 7.36 25.95 -17.12
C SER A 479 6.52 25.31 -16.00
N GLN A 480 7.15 24.81 -14.94
CA GLN A 480 6.48 24.13 -13.84
C GLN A 480 6.30 25.03 -12.62
N ALA A 481 5.05 25.37 -12.29
CA ALA A 481 4.71 26.24 -11.18
C ALA A 481 5.27 25.78 -9.82
N ASN A 482 5.35 24.46 -9.56
CA ASN A 482 5.97 23.93 -8.35
C ASN A 482 7.46 24.26 -8.26
N ALA A 483 8.19 24.11 -9.37
CA ALA A 483 9.62 24.31 -9.40
C ALA A 483 9.95 25.78 -9.22
N VAL A 484 9.24 26.66 -9.94
CA VAL A 484 9.34 28.12 -9.79
C VAL A 484 9.06 28.56 -8.36
N PHE A 485 8.00 28.03 -7.72
CA PHE A 485 7.67 28.33 -6.33
C PHE A 485 8.82 27.96 -5.38
N ASN A 486 9.30 26.71 -5.41
CA ASN A 486 10.36 26.26 -4.50
C ASN A 486 11.71 26.96 -4.75
N VAL A 487 12.04 27.29 -6.00
CA VAL A 487 13.25 28.08 -6.32
C VAL A 487 13.14 29.50 -5.78
N ASN A 488 11.95 30.11 -5.82
CA ASN A 488 11.74 31.43 -5.22
C ASN A 488 11.85 31.37 -3.69
N GLU A 489 11.29 30.36 -3.03
CA GLU A 489 11.48 30.15 -1.59
C GLU A 489 12.96 29.97 -1.24
N LEU A 490 13.71 29.18 -2.01
CA LEU A 490 15.15 29.03 -1.83
C LEU A 490 15.88 30.38 -1.99
N LYS A 491 15.54 31.19 -3.00
CA LYS A 491 16.11 32.53 -3.18
C LYS A 491 15.79 33.46 -2.01
N THR A 492 14.60 33.38 -1.44
CA THR A 492 14.20 34.16 -0.25
C THR A 492 15.08 33.79 0.95
N VAL A 493 15.19 32.49 1.25
CA VAL A 493 16.06 31.97 2.33
C VAL A 493 17.52 32.41 2.15
N LEU A 494 18.06 32.30 0.93
CA LEU A 494 19.42 32.77 0.65
C LEU A 494 19.57 34.28 0.87
N LYS A 495 18.56 35.07 0.52
CA LYS A 495 18.62 36.53 0.68
C LYS A 495 18.53 36.96 2.15
N GLU A 496 17.70 36.28 2.93
CA GLU A 496 17.41 36.64 4.33
C GLU A 496 18.43 36.05 5.31
N ASP A 497 18.77 34.77 5.16
CA ASP A 497 19.55 34.02 6.15
C ASP A 497 21.00 33.75 5.70
N TYR A 498 21.27 33.73 4.38
CA TYR A 498 22.60 33.38 3.82
C TYR A 498 23.07 34.30 2.68
N PRO A 499 23.09 35.64 2.86
CA PRO A 499 23.32 36.61 1.78
C PRO A 499 24.70 36.51 1.11
N GLU A 500 25.65 35.82 1.73
CA GLU A 500 26.99 35.54 1.21
C GLU A 500 27.05 34.40 0.18
N ILE A 501 26.01 33.56 0.08
CA ILE A 501 25.95 32.42 -0.85
C ILE A 501 25.41 32.90 -2.20
N VAL A 502 26.20 32.69 -3.26
CA VAL A 502 25.84 33.01 -4.64
C VAL A 502 24.97 31.91 -5.24
N PHE A 503 23.77 32.27 -5.68
CA PHE A 503 22.85 31.40 -6.41
C PHE A 503 23.18 31.38 -7.92
N VAL A 504 23.47 30.21 -8.48
CA VAL A 504 23.75 30.03 -9.92
C VAL A 504 22.62 29.25 -10.59
N PRO A 505 21.86 29.88 -11.50
CA PRO A 505 20.72 29.24 -12.13
C PRO A 505 21.11 28.34 -13.30
N GLY A 506 20.42 27.21 -13.43
CA GLY A 506 20.39 26.39 -14.64
C GLY A 506 18.95 26.02 -15.00
N ILE A 507 18.35 26.79 -15.90
CA ILE A 507 16.98 26.58 -16.35
C ILE A 507 16.97 25.47 -17.40
N VAL A 508 16.10 24.48 -17.26
CA VAL A 508 15.89 23.40 -18.25
C VAL A 508 14.47 23.45 -18.79
N SER A 509 14.24 22.88 -19.97
CA SER A 509 12.89 22.75 -20.54
C SER A 509 12.43 21.30 -20.71
N GLY A 510 13.32 20.34 -20.43
CA GLY A 510 13.06 18.91 -20.52
C GLY A 510 14.19 18.07 -19.93
N SER A 511 13.92 16.79 -19.69
CA SER A 511 14.84 15.88 -18.99
C SER A 511 16.11 15.58 -19.79
N SER A 512 16.09 15.71 -21.11
CA SER A 512 17.25 15.50 -22.00
C SER A 512 18.34 16.56 -21.85
N GLU A 513 17.99 17.78 -21.45
CA GLU A 513 18.92 18.92 -21.33
C GLU A 513 19.62 18.98 -19.96
N VAL A 514 19.11 18.22 -18.97
CA VAL A 514 19.59 18.23 -17.58
C VAL A 514 21.09 17.96 -17.47
N TYR A 515 21.62 17.03 -18.28
CA TYR A 515 23.05 16.71 -18.30
C TYR A 515 23.91 17.90 -18.75
N GLU A 516 23.54 18.56 -19.84
CA GLU A 516 24.29 19.70 -20.38
C GLU A 516 24.23 20.91 -19.44
N HIS A 517 23.07 21.16 -18.84
CA HIS A 517 22.91 22.24 -17.87
C HIS A 517 23.66 21.97 -16.56
N ALA A 518 23.72 20.72 -16.09
CA ALA A 518 24.58 20.33 -14.98
C ALA A 518 26.06 20.59 -15.30
N LEU A 519 26.53 20.26 -16.51
CA LEU A 519 27.90 20.56 -16.96
C LEU A 519 28.18 22.07 -17.02
N SER A 520 27.20 22.86 -17.49
CA SER A 520 27.29 24.32 -17.52
C SER A 520 27.43 24.93 -16.12
N LEU A 521 26.68 24.43 -15.14
CA LEU A 521 26.82 24.85 -13.74
C LEU A 521 28.19 24.48 -13.17
N MET A 522 28.70 23.29 -13.48
CA MET A 522 30.06 22.88 -13.10
C MET A 522 31.15 23.78 -13.68
N ALA A 523 30.99 24.25 -14.92
CA ALA A 523 31.91 25.19 -15.56
C ALA A 523 31.92 26.57 -14.87
N LYS A 524 30.86 26.90 -14.11
CA LYS A 524 30.75 28.12 -13.31
C LYS A 524 31.32 27.97 -11.89
N HIS A 525 31.99 26.86 -11.58
CA HIS A 525 32.66 26.61 -10.30
C HIS A 525 31.73 26.70 -9.07
N ILE A 526 30.57 26.02 -9.15
CA ILE A 526 29.70 25.84 -7.97
C ILE A 526 30.37 24.93 -6.92
N ASP A 527 30.03 25.13 -5.65
CA ASP A 527 30.52 24.31 -4.52
C ASP A 527 29.59 23.13 -4.23
N ALA A 528 28.29 23.26 -4.50
CA ALA A 528 27.31 22.18 -4.33
C ALA A 528 26.13 22.33 -5.30
N PHE A 529 25.51 21.21 -5.66
CA PHE A 529 24.17 21.23 -6.24
C PHE A 529 23.13 21.24 -5.11
N VAL A 530 22.17 22.17 -5.19
CA VAL A 530 20.98 22.20 -4.31
C VAL A 530 19.77 22.14 -5.22
N LEU A 531 19.02 21.04 -5.16
CA LEU A 531 17.96 20.70 -6.11
C LEU A 531 16.57 20.71 -5.42
N PRO A 532 15.80 21.80 -5.57
CA PRO A 532 14.42 21.88 -5.12
C PRO A 532 13.49 20.91 -5.86
N PRO A 533 12.24 20.71 -5.40
CA PRO A 533 11.27 19.83 -6.03
C PRO A 533 10.91 20.24 -7.47
N ASP A 534 11.41 19.44 -8.43
CA ASP A 534 11.18 19.62 -9.87
C ASP A 534 11.03 18.26 -10.55
N ASN A 535 9.91 18.03 -11.25
CA ASN A 535 9.62 16.73 -11.84
C ASN A 535 10.57 16.38 -13.01
N THR A 536 10.99 17.39 -13.78
CA THR A 536 11.87 17.23 -14.94
C THR A 536 13.27 16.85 -14.49
N VAL A 537 13.83 17.58 -13.53
CA VAL A 537 15.16 17.32 -12.97
C VAL A 537 15.17 15.98 -12.22
N TYR A 538 14.13 15.68 -11.44
CA TYR A 538 14.08 14.43 -10.66
C TYR A 538 13.99 13.20 -11.56
N SER A 539 13.27 13.29 -12.69
CA SER A 539 13.23 12.20 -13.69
C SER A 539 14.59 11.93 -14.37
N ALA A 540 15.56 12.83 -14.24
CA ALA A 540 16.90 12.73 -14.82
C ALA A 540 18.01 12.96 -13.79
N ILE A 541 17.76 12.65 -12.51
CA ILE A 541 18.68 12.90 -11.40
C ILE A 541 20.05 12.23 -11.59
N ASP A 542 20.08 11.03 -12.19
CA ASP A 542 21.30 10.31 -12.54
C ASP A 542 22.26 11.15 -13.39
N ALA A 543 21.73 12.00 -14.28
CA ALA A 543 22.54 12.88 -15.10
C ALA A 543 23.27 13.93 -14.26
N VAL A 544 22.60 14.52 -13.26
CA VAL A 544 23.18 15.50 -12.35
C VAL A 544 24.22 14.84 -11.45
N VAL A 545 23.89 13.69 -10.87
CA VAL A 545 24.77 12.91 -9.99
C VAL A 545 26.04 12.52 -10.71
N LYS A 546 25.94 11.99 -11.94
CA LYS A 546 27.09 11.59 -12.76
C LYS A 546 28.02 12.78 -13.01
N VAL A 547 27.47 13.95 -13.29
CA VAL A 547 28.26 15.18 -13.49
C VAL A 547 28.93 15.62 -12.19
N ALA A 548 28.19 15.62 -11.07
CA ALA A 548 28.69 16.02 -9.76
C ALA A 548 29.83 15.12 -9.27
N GLN A 549 29.67 13.80 -9.40
CA GLN A 549 30.68 12.80 -9.02
C GLN A 549 31.98 12.96 -9.81
N SER A 550 31.90 13.32 -11.10
CA SER A 550 33.10 13.50 -11.93
C SER A 550 34.07 14.57 -11.41
N ARG A 551 33.58 15.48 -10.55
CA ARG A 551 34.34 16.60 -9.98
C ARG A 551 34.29 16.67 -8.45
N ASN A 552 33.82 15.61 -7.78
CA ASN A 552 33.66 15.55 -6.33
C ASN A 552 32.83 16.71 -5.76
N ILE A 553 31.72 17.07 -6.43
CA ILE A 553 30.77 18.08 -5.93
C ILE A 553 29.62 17.37 -5.20
N PRO A 554 29.26 17.79 -3.98
CA PRO A 554 28.10 17.25 -3.27
C PRO A 554 26.77 17.66 -3.92
N VAL A 555 25.80 16.75 -3.86
CA VAL A 555 24.42 17.00 -4.29
C VAL A 555 23.50 16.94 -3.07
N TYR A 556 22.71 17.99 -2.88
CA TYR A 556 21.63 18.09 -1.91
C TYR A 556 20.30 18.18 -2.63
N MET A 557 19.28 17.53 -2.07
CA MET A 557 17.98 17.39 -2.74
C MET A 557 16.83 17.57 -1.75
N SER A 558 15.66 17.92 -2.27
CA SER A 558 14.42 18.00 -1.51
C SER A 558 13.61 16.69 -1.52
N ASP A 559 14.29 15.55 -1.64
CA ASP A 559 13.67 14.22 -1.66
C ASP A 559 14.56 13.14 -1.04
N VAL A 560 13.95 12.25 -0.25
CA VAL A 560 14.59 11.14 0.45
C VAL A 560 14.51 9.80 -0.29
N PHE A 561 13.71 9.70 -1.37
CA PHE A 561 13.52 8.45 -2.12
C PHE A 561 14.64 8.12 -3.12
N HIS A 562 15.61 9.02 -3.32
CA HIS A 562 16.80 8.84 -4.17
C HIS A 562 18.05 8.50 -3.33
N ALA A 563 17.87 7.73 -2.25
CA ALA A 563 18.90 7.62 -1.21
C ALA A 563 20.21 6.96 -1.68
N GLU A 564 20.10 6.08 -2.68
CA GLU A 564 21.21 5.31 -3.23
C GLU A 564 21.90 6.01 -4.41
N ASP A 565 21.30 7.09 -4.93
CA ASP A 565 21.67 7.71 -6.22
C ASP A 565 22.80 8.73 -6.06
N GLY A 566 23.76 8.51 -5.17
CA GLY A 566 24.92 9.41 -5.03
C GLY A 566 24.62 10.81 -4.46
N ILE A 567 23.47 10.98 -3.81
CA ILE A 567 23.06 12.19 -3.09
C ILE A 567 23.73 12.21 -1.70
N LEU A 568 24.28 13.35 -1.28
CA LEU A 568 24.97 13.48 0.01
C LEU A 568 23.97 13.54 1.17
N ALA A 569 22.98 14.42 1.06
CA ALA A 569 21.96 14.58 2.07
C ALA A 569 20.69 15.20 1.46
N SER A 570 19.53 14.89 2.04
CA SER A 570 18.25 15.41 1.56
C SER A 570 17.22 15.58 2.66
N ILE A 571 16.22 16.43 2.39
CA ILE A 571 15.05 16.62 3.23
C ILE A 571 13.82 16.55 2.34
N GLY A 572 12.86 15.69 2.66
CA GLY A 572 11.66 15.50 1.84
C GLY A 572 10.49 14.94 2.65
N TYR A 573 9.27 15.06 2.14
CA TYR A 573 8.11 14.43 2.78
C TYR A 573 7.98 12.96 2.41
N ASN A 574 7.35 12.19 3.29
CA ASN A 574 7.00 10.81 3.02
C ASN A 574 5.75 10.73 2.11
N TYR A 575 5.99 10.60 0.82
CA TYR A 575 4.94 10.56 -0.21
C TYR A 575 4.06 9.29 -0.19
N VAL A 576 4.43 8.26 0.58
CA VAL A 576 3.52 7.13 0.89
C VAL A 576 2.26 7.64 1.60
N ILE A 577 2.46 8.53 2.57
CA ILE A 577 1.36 9.08 3.38
C ILE A 577 0.45 9.96 2.52
N SER A 578 1.03 10.75 1.61
CA SER A 578 0.27 11.56 0.65
C SER A 578 -0.64 10.69 -0.24
N GLY A 579 -0.16 9.53 -0.71
CA GLY A 579 -0.98 8.57 -1.46
C GLY A 579 -2.14 8.00 -0.63
N ILE A 580 -1.87 7.64 0.63
CA ILE A 580 -2.90 7.17 1.59
C ILE A 580 -3.94 8.26 1.84
N GLN A 581 -3.53 9.49 2.18
CA GLN A 581 -4.43 10.62 2.41
C GLN A 581 -5.35 10.87 1.20
N ALA A 582 -4.80 10.86 -0.02
CA ALA A 582 -5.58 11.02 -1.23
C ALA A 582 -6.61 9.90 -1.45
N ALA A 583 -6.30 8.66 -1.04
CA ALA A 583 -7.23 7.52 -1.12
C ALA A 583 -8.40 7.67 -0.14
N HIS A 584 -8.13 8.13 1.08
CA HIS A 584 -9.15 8.43 2.09
C HIS A 584 -10.05 9.61 1.65
N LEU A 585 -9.48 10.66 1.05
CA LEU A 585 -10.26 11.75 0.44
C LEU A 585 -11.15 11.24 -0.71
N THR A 586 -10.63 10.31 -1.52
CA THR A 586 -11.41 9.64 -2.58
C THR A 586 -12.58 8.85 -1.99
N ASP A 587 -12.37 8.13 -0.89
CA ASP A 587 -13.43 7.34 -0.24
C ASP A 587 -14.56 8.21 0.33
N ARG A 588 -14.20 9.33 0.95
CA ARG A 588 -15.16 10.34 1.43
C ARG A 588 -16.08 10.82 0.31
N ILE A 589 -15.52 11.08 -0.87
CA ILE A 589 -16.28 11.56 -2.03
C ILE A 589 -17.11 10.44 -2.67
N LEU A 590 -16.52 9.28 -2.94
CA LEU A 590 -17.16 8.24 -3.77
C LEU A 590 -18.15 7.37 -3.01
N ARG A 591 -17.81 6.93 -1.79
CA ARG A 591 -18.63 6.02 -0.99
C ARG A 591 -19.44 6.76 0.07
N LYS A 592 -18.83 7.70 0.80
CA LYS A 592 -19.53 8.48 1.84
C LYS A 592 -20.38 9.63 1.27
N GLY A 593 -20.17 9.97 -0.01
CA GLY A 593 -20.99 10.95 -0.72
C GLY A 593 -20.78 12.40 -0.25
N GLU A 594 -19.64 12.69 0.40
CA GLU A 594 -19.29 14.04 0.83
C GLU A 594 -19.01 14.94 -0.39
N ASP A 595 -19.48 16.19 -0.34
CA ASP A 595 -19.23 17.17 -1.39
C ASP A 595 -17.79 17.69 -1.27
N PRO A 596 -16.97 17.66 -2.36
CA PRO A 596 -15.60 18.14 -2.33
C PRO A 596 -15.45 19.56 -1.77
N LYS A 597 -16.45 20.44 -1.92
CA LYS A 597 -16.41 21.82 -1.38
C LYS A 597 -16.34 21.88 0.15
N ASP A 598 -16.83 20.85 0.82
CA ASP A 598 -16.92 20.76 2.28
C ASP A 598 -15.69 20.03 2.87
N ILE A 599 -14.79 19.53 2.01
CA ILE A 599 -13.59 18.78 2.39
C ILE A 599 -12.33 19.67 2.24
N PRO A 600 -11.76 20.17 3.35
CA PRO A 600 -10.59 21.03 3.30
C PRO A 600 -9.35 20.37 2.69
N PHE A 601 -8.44 21.17 2.12
CA PHE A 601 -7.13 20.67 1.70
C PHE A 601 -6.32 20.16 2.89
N GLN A 602 -5.60 19.05 2.68
CA GLN A 602 -4.72 18.45 3.68
C GLN A 602 -3.24 18.77 3.40
N LYS A 603 -2.45 18.93 4.45
CA LYS A 603 -1.00 19.11 4.33
C LYS A 603 -0.26 17.77 4.36
N TYR A 604 0.89 17.69 3.71
CA TYR A 604 1.81 16.56 3.88
C TYR A 604 2.21 16.39 5.34
N SER A 605 2.33 15.14 5.76
CA SER A 605 2.93 14.75 7.04
C SER A 605 4.23 13.97 6.80
N GLY A 606 5.02 13.79 7.86
CA GLY A 606 6.25 12.98 7.80
C GLY A 606 7.37 13.64 6.97
N LEU A 607 7.83 14.82 7.38
CA LEU A 607 9.09 15.37 6.88
C LEU A 607 10.25 14.51 7.39
N GLU A 608 11.07 14.00 6.48
CA GLU A 608 12.19 13.11 6.75
C GLU A 608 13.50 13.72 6.25
N MET A 609 14.58 13.43 6.95
CA MET A 609 15.95 13.76 6.59
C MET A 609 16.73 12.49 6.28
N MET A 610 17.43 12.51 5.15
CA MET A 610 18.36 11.48 4.72
C MET A 610 19.78 12.01 4.75
N VAL A 611 20.72 11.18 5.20
CA VAL A 611 22.15 11.45 5.06
C VAL A 611 22.92 10.21 4.56
N ASN A 612 23.80 10.41 3.60
CA ASN A 612 24.63 9.36 3.02
C ASN A 612 26.09 9.44 3.50
N ARG A 613 26.48 8.50 4.38
CA ARG A 613 27.83 8.43 4.95
C ARG A 613 28.87 7.91 3.97
N ASP A 614 28.46 7.14 2.96
CA ASP A 614 29.38 6.67 1.92
C ASP A 614 29.83 7.82 1.03
N ILE A 615 28.87 8.65 0.60
CA ILE A 615 29.16 9.85 -0.19
C ILE A 615 29.95 10.87 0.63
N ALA A 616 29.59 11.10 1.90
CA ALA A 616 30.36 11.98 2.78
C ALA A 616 31.82 11.53 2.91
N ARG A 617 32.07 10.22 3.09
CA ARG A 617 33.44 9.67 3.13
C ARG A 617 34.18 9.87 1.81
N ASN A 618 33.53 9.66 0.67
CA ASN A 618 34.15 9.84 -0.65
C ASN A 618 34.49 11.30 -0.95
N LEU A 619 33.67 12.24 -0.46
CA LEU A 619 33.87 13.68 -0.63
C LEU A 619 34.73 14.32 0.47
N ASN A 620 35.24 13.55 1.43
CA ASN A 620 35.94 14.04 2.63
C ASN A 620 35.12 15.06 3.46
N ILE A 621 33.80 14.87 3.52
CA ILE A 621 32.87 15.69 4.28
C ILE A 621 32.59 15.03 5.64
N THR A 622 32.70 15.81 6.72
CA THR A 622 32.36 15.35 8.07
C THR A 622 30.92 15.73 8.39
N ILE A 623 30.05 14.74 8.58
CA ILE A 623 28.66 14.98 8.98
C ILE A 623 28.61 15.20 10.50
N PRO A 624 28.04 16.33 10.98
CA PRO A 624 27.85 16.58 12.41
C PRO A 624 26.96 15.53 13.11
N GLU A 625 27.25 15.21 14.37
CA GLU A 625 26.48 14.21 15.14
C GLU A 625 25.01 14.61 15.35
N ASN A 626 24.72 15.90 15.53
CA ASN A 626 23.34 16.38 15.66
C ASN A 626 22.52 16.11 14.38
N ILE A 627 23.13 16.23 13.19
CA ILE A 627 22.50 15.90 11.91
C ILE A 627 22.30 14.38 11.79
N LEU A 628 23.31 13.57 12.09
CA LEU A 628 23.21 12.09 12.06
C LEU A 628 22.16 11.54 13.04
N ASN A 629 22.01 12.16 14.21
CA ASN A 629 21.03 11.76 15.19
C ASN A 629 19.60 12.15 14.79
N SER A 630 19.46 13.26 14.07
CA SER A 630 18.18 13.77 13.56
C SER A 630 17.73 13.07 12.28
N ALA A 631 18.66 12.55 11.47
CA ALA A 631 18.33 11.83 10.24
C ALA A 631 17.55 10.53 10.49
N GLU A 632 16.38 10.44 9.88
CA GLU A 632 15.53 9.25 9.83
C GLU A 632 16.13 8.19 8.90
N ILE A 633 16.78 8.60 7.81
CA ILE A 633 17.39 7.70 6.83
C ILE A 633 18.90 7.91 6.82
N VAL A 634 19.66 6.85 7.08
CA VAL A 634 21.13 6.88 7.04
C VAL A 634 21.62 5.79 6.12
N VAL A 635 22.36 6.18 5.07
CA VAL A 635 23.06 5.25 4.18
C VAL A 635 24.48 5.06 4.66
N ASN A 636 24.90 3.82 4.88
CA ASN A 636 26.24 3.50 5.34
C ASN A 636 26.71 2.13 4.85
N LYS A 637 27.83 2.10 4.13
CA LYS A 637 28.39 0.91 3.47
C LYS A 637 27.41 0.25 2.47
N GLY A 638 26.62 1.07 1.78
CA GLY A 638 25.60 0.61 0.85
C GLY A 638 24.32 0.07 1.51
N GLU A 639 24.25 0.07 2.84
CA GLU A 639 23.02 -0.29 3.57
C GLU A 639 22.22 0.97 3.89
N VAL A 640 20.93 0.97 3.49
CA VAL A 640 19.98 2.01 3.84
C VAL A 640 19.30 1.62 5.15
N SER A 641 19.60 2.35 6.23
CA SER A 641 18.93 2.20 7.51
C SER A 641 17.86 3.28 7.69
N ARG A 642 16.61 2.87 7.93
CA ARG A 642 15.50 3.78 8.24
C ARG A 642 15.09 3.63 9.70
N LYS A 643 15.26 4.68 10.49
CA LYS A 643 14.77 4.74 11.87
C LYS A 643 13.27 5.06 11.84
N VAL A 644 12.43 4.04 11.93
CA VAL A 644 10.98 4.26 12.05
C VAL A 644 10.66 4.72 13.47
N LYS A 645 10.65 6.02 13.71
CA LYS A 645 10.31 6.59 15.03
C LYS A 645 8.80 6.86 15.11
N ARG A 646 7.99 5.80 15.15
CA ARG A 646 6.54 5.94 15.31
C ARG A 646 6.21 6.45 16.71
N LYS A 647 5.37 7.48 16.77
CA LYS A 647 4.84 7.98 18.04
C LYS A 647 3.80 6.98 18.56
N LYS A 648 3.95 6.58 19.82
CA LYS A 648 3.05 5.63 20.47
C LYS A 648 1.96 6.37 21.23
N ILE A 649 0.70 6.07 20.91
CA ILE A 649 -0.47 6.67 21.55
C ILE A 649 -1.20 5.57 22.33
N GLY A 650 -1.37 5.73 23.63
CA GLY A 650 -2.16 4.82 24.45
C GLY A 650 -3.57 5.38 24.65
N ILE A 651 -4.58 4.81 24.00
CA ILE A 651 -5.99 5.16 24.23
C ILE A 651 -6.53 4.26 25.35
N VAL A 652 -7.01 4.88 26.43
CA VAL A 652 -7.50 4.16 27.62
C VAL A 652 -8.97 4.48 27.82
N GLN A 653 -9.82 3.46 27.83
CA GLN A 653 -11.23 3.58 28.12
C GLN A 653 -11.61 2.89 29.43
N PHE A 654 -12.62 3.41 30.12
CA PHE A 654 -13.14 2.78 31.33
C PHE A 654 -13.94 1.51 31.02
N ALA A 655 -14.83 1.56 30.03
CA ALA A 655 -15.65 0.45 29.59
C ALA A 655 -15.97 0.57 28.07
N ILE A 656 -16.46 -0.51 27.47
CA ILE A 656 -17.00 -0.49 26.09
C ILE A 656 -18.47 -0.09 26.16
N GLU A 657 -18.78 1.13 25.72
CA GLU A 657 -20.15 1.65 25.63
C GLU A 657 -20.28 2.64 24.43
N PRO A 658 -21.49 2.86 23.90
CA PRO A 658 -21.72 3.58 22.65
C PRO A 658 -21.08 4.99 22.54
N ASN A 659 -21.07 5.78 23.62
CA ASN A 659 -20.53 7.15 23.58
C ASN A 659 -19.00 7.17 23.51
N VAL A 660 -18.31 6.33 24.31
CA VAL A 660 -16.86 6.12 24.21
C VAL A 660 -16.47 5.67 22.81
N GLU A 661 -17.24 4.76 22.19
CA GLU A 661 -16.97 4.28 20.83
C GLU A 661 -17.15 5.38 19.77
N LYS A 662 -18.16 6.25 19.92
CA LYS A 662 -18.33 7.45 19.08
C LYS A 662 -17.14 8.41 19.25
N ALA A 663 -16.71 8.68 20.48
CA ALA A 663 -15.57 9.54 20.76
C ALA A 663 -14.26 8.96 20.20
N LYS A 664 -14.03 7.66 20.36
CA LYS A 664 -12.89 6.95 19.78
C LYS A 664 -12.89 7.08 18.25
N SER A 665 -14.03 6.87 17.61
CA SER A 665 -14.18 7.02 16.15
C SER A 665 -13.85 8.45 15.68
N GLY A 666 -14.32 9.46 16.43
CA GLY A 666 -13.97 10.86 16.18
C GLY A 666 -12.46 11.14 16.30
N ILE A 667 -11.80 10.58 17.33
CA ILE A 667 -10.35 10.73 17.51
C ILE A 667 -9.60 10.19 16.29
N ILE A 668 -9.96 8.99 15.82
CA ILE A 668 -9.31 8.35 14.67
C ILE A 668 -9.53 9.18 13.40
N ALA A 669 -10.76 9.60 13.13
CA ALA A 669 -11.06 10.45 11.98
C ALA A 669 -10.24 11.76 11.98
N ALA A 670 -10.09 12.41 13.13
CA ALA A 670 -9.29 13.62 13.25
C ALA A 670 -7.79 13.37 13.09
N LEU A 671 -7.27 12.22 13.55
CA LEU A 671 -5.87 11.84 13.33
C LEU A 671 -5.60 11.57 11.85
N GLU A 672 -6.49 10.82 11.18
CA GLU A 672 -6.42 10.52 9.75
C GLU A 672 -6.49 11.79 8.89
N ASP A 673 -7.42 12.70 9.20
CA ASP A 673 -7.53 14.01 8.54
C ASP A 673 -6.28 14.90 8.74
N ASN A 674 -5.50 14.62 9.79
CA ASN A 674 -4.19 15.26 10.04
C ASN A 674 -3.00 14.45 9.50
N GLY A 675 -3.24 13.38 8.74
CA GLY A 675 -2.23 12.55 8.12
C GLY A 675 -1.51 11.59 9.09
N TYR A 676 -2.16 11.21 10.19
CA TYR A 676 -1.68 10.20 11.13
C TYR A 676 -2.53 8.92 11.02
N PHE A 677 -1.89 7.83 10.62
CA PHE A 677 -2.52 6.53 10.39
C PHE A 677 -1.85 5.47 11.27
N ASP A 678 -2.67 4.69 11.97
CA ASP A 678 -2.20 3.60 12.83
C ASP A 678 -1.47 2.52 12.03
N GLY A 679 -0.37 2.01 12.59
CA GLY A 679 0.54 1.06 11.94
C GLY A 679 1.42 1.66 10.82
N VAL A 680 1.12 2.87 10.35
CA VAL A 680 1.88 3.55 9.29
C VAL A 680 2.91 4.52 9.90
N ASN A 681 2.45 5.59 10.54
CA ASN A 681 3.32 6.63 11.11
C ASN A 681 3.06 6.91 12.61
N ILE A 682 1.99 6.35 13.17
CA ILE A 682 1.73 6.25 14.61
C ILE A 682 1.42 4.80 14.97
N ASP A 683 1.61 4.44 16.23
CA ASP A 683 1.18 3.15 16.78
C ASP A 683 0.17 3.44 17.90
N ILE A 684 -1.07 2.98 17.74
CA ILE A 684 -2.12 3.14 18.75
C ILE A 684 -2.26 1.85 19.57
N VAL A 685 -2.19 1.99 20.88
CA VAL A 685 -2.42 0.92 21.85
C VAL A 685 -3.75 1.18 22.55
N TYR A 686 -4.72 0.30 22.35
CA TYR A 686 -6.02 0.38 23.03
C TYR A 686 -6.00 -0.41 24.33
N LYS A 687 -6.52 0.17 25.39
CA LYS A 687 -6.67 -0.46 26.70
C LYS A 687 -8.03 -0.17 27.29
N ASN A 688 -8.65 -1.19 27.88
CA ASN A 688 -9.97 -1.12 28.49
C ASN A 688 -9.89 -1.58 29.94
N ALA A 689 -10.46 -0.81 30.87
CA ALA A 689 -10.52 -1.13 32.28
C ALA A 689 -11.72 -2.03 32.68
N ASN A 690 -12.62 -2.35 31.74
CA ASN A 690 -13.77 -3.23 31.96
C ASN A 690 -14.67 -2.81 33.14
N ALA A 691 -14.90 -1.49 33.28
CA ALA A 691 -15.64 -0.88 34.38
C ALA A 691 -15.04 -1.13 35.78
N ASP A 692 -13.74 -1.46 35.86
CA ASP A 692 -13.03 -1.71 37.10
C ASP A 692 -11.99 -0.61 37.38
N PHE A 693 -12.18 0.12 38.49
CA PHE A 693 -11.31 1.24 38.86
C PHE A 693 -9.85 0.83 39.15
N PRO A 694 -9.55 -0.23 39.93
CA PRO A 694 -8.19 -0.73 40.13
C PRO A 694 -7.45 -1.03 38.81
N THR A 695 -8.14 -1.61 37.83
CA THR A 695 -7.56 -1.96 36.52
C THR A 695 -7.04 -0.73 35.77
N ILE A 696 -7.69 0.44 35.89
CA ILE A 696 -7.21 1.70 35.29
C ILE A 696 -5.77 2.00 35.75
N THR A 697 -5.49 1.83 37.05
CA THR A 697 -4.17 2.13 37.62
C THR A 697 -3.10 1.21 37.05
N SER A 698 -3.40 -0.08 36.91
CA SER A 698 -2.51 -1.06 36.28
C SER A 698 -2.21 -0.72 34.82
N ILE A 699 -3.25 -0.35 34.06
CA ILE A 699 -3.12 0.08 32.66
C ILE A 699 -2.21 1.31 32.55
N MET A 700 -2.41 2.32 33.39
CA MET A 700 -1.58 3.53 33.37
C MET A 700 -0.11 3.20 33.66
N GLN A 701 0.16 2.33 34.63
CA GLN A 701 1.52 1.87 34.93
C GLN A 701 2.15 1.05 33.79
N ASP A 702 1.38 0.21 33.11
CA ASP A 702 1.82 -0.50 31.91
C ASP A 702 2.18 0.47 30.78
N LEU A 703 1.31 1.43 30.45
CA LEU A 703 1.57 2.42 29.40
C LEU A 703 2.80 3.29 29.71
N MET A 704 2.97 3.71 30.97
CA MET A 704 4.16 4.44 31.39
C MET A 704 5.44 3.60 31.23
N ARG A 705 5.41 2.30 31.56
CA ARG A 705 6.54 1.37 31.35
C ARG A 705 6.84 1.12 29.88
N ARG A 706 5.80 1.01 29.03
CA ARG A 706 5.91 0.79 27.58
C ARG A 706 6.41 2.01 26.81
N ASN A 707 6.71 3.12 27.50
CA ASN A 707 7.25 4.34 26.92
C ASN A 707 6.33 4.95 25.84
N VAL A 708 5.02 4.96 26.06
CA VAL A 708 4.09 5.69 25.17
C VAL A 708 4.37 7.20 25.19
N ASP A 709 4.20 7.87 24.06
CA ASP A 709 4.44 9.32 23.92
C ASP A 709 3.24 10.13 24.41
N ILE A 710 2.02 9.69 24.06
CA ILE A 710 0.76 10.35 24.42
C ILE A 710 -0.19 9.33 25.05
N ILE A 711 -0.82 9.68 26.16
CA ILE A 711 -1.92 8.93 26.78
C ILE A 711 -3.21 9.69 26.53
N VAL A 712 -4.22 8.99 26.01
CA VAL A 712 -5.54 9.53 25.69
C VAL A 712 -6.57 8.84 26.59
N PRO A 713 -6.80 9.38 27.80
CA PRO A 713 -7.82 8.88 28.69
C PRO A 713 -9.21 9.31 28.20
N LEU A 714 -10.09 8.33 28.01
CA LEU A 714 -11.51 8.49 27.71
C LEU A 714 -12.30 8.21 28.99
N SER A 715 -13.12 9.16 29.42
CA SER A 715 -13.90 9.19 30.68
C SER A 715 -13.16 9.77 31.89
N THR A 716 -13.93 10.47 32.72
CA THR A 716 -13.51 11.08 33.98
C THR A 716 -12.72 10.16 34.93
N PRO A 717 -13.13 8.89 35.21
CA PRO A 717 -12.35 8.02 36.10
C PRO A 717 -10.95 7.70 35.55
N VAL A 718 -10.80 7.61 34.23
CA VAL A 718 -9.50 7.37 33.58
C VAL A 718 -8.62 8.63 33.64
N VAL A 719 -9.21 9.82 33.44
CA VAL A 719 -8.49 11.09 33.59
C VAL A 719 -8.04 11.28 35.04
N GLN A 720 -8.90 10.96 36.02
CA GLN A 720 -8.57 11.07 37.44
C GLN A 720 -7.39 10.16 37.81
N ALA A 721 -7.38 8.91 37.32
CA ALA A 721 -6.23 8.03 37.47
C ALA A 721 -4.98 8.57 36.77
N SER A 722 -5.15 9.22 35.61
CA SER A 722 -4.05 9.86 34.87
C SER A 722 -3.44 11.03 35.63
N VAL A 723 -4.26 11.85 36.31
CA VAL A 723 -3.77 12.88 37.22
C VAL A 723 -2.95 12.22 38.33
N GLN A 724 -3.47 11.18 38.99
CA GLN A 724 -2.75 10.53 40.10
C GLN A 724 -1.40 9.93 39.67
N GLN A 725 -1.34 9.30 38.49
CA GLN A 725 -0.17 8.54 38.04
C GLN A 725 0.82 9.36 37.20
N ALA A 726 0.35 10.33 36.41
CA ALA A 726 1.15 10.98 35.37
C ALA A 726 1.32 12.50 35.54
N HIS A 727 0.71 13.16 36.54
CA HIS A 727 0.79 14.63 36.71
C HIS A 727 2.22 15.18 36.82
N ASN A 728 3.16 14.41 37.37
CA ASN A 728 4.57 14.81 37.51
C ASN A 728 5.47 14.27 36.39
N SER A 729 4.91 13.62 35.37
CA SER A 729 5.71 13.08 34.28
C SER A 729 6.19 14.20 33.36
N THR A 730 7.51 14.26 33.15
CA THR A 730 8.14 15.13 32.15
C THR A 730 8.21 14.49 30.77
N ARG A 731 7.83 13.20 30.66
CA ARG A 731 7.95 12.40 29.44
C ARG A 731 6.60 12.16 28.77
N GLN A 732 5.63 11.64 29.53
CA GLN A 732 4.31 11.29 29.01
C GLN A 732 3.42 12.52 28.97
N LYS A 733 2.85 12.76 27.79
CA LYS A 733 1.85 13.79 27.53
C LYS A 733 0.46 13.18 27.68
N VAL A 734 -0.48 13.89 28.30
CA VAL A 734 -1.87 13.43 28.43
C VAL A 734 -2.79 14.37 27.65
N VAL A 735 -3.56 13.81 26.73
CA VAL A 735 -4.61 14.55 26.00
C VAL A 735 -5.93 13.86 26.28
N PHE A 736 -6.72 14.39 27.21
CA PHE A 736 -7.99 13.79 27.59
C PHE A 736 -9.13 14.23 26.65
N THR A 737 -10.12 13.37 26.50
CA THR A 737 -11.41 13.72 25.90
C THR A 737 -12.52 12.89 26.56
N TYR A 738 -13.78 13.16 26.23
CA TYR A 738 -14.94 12.50 26.84
C TYR A 738 -14.92 12.64 28.38
N ILE A 739 -14.82 13.87 28.88
CA ILE A 739 -14.82 14.19 30.32
C ILE A 739 -15.80 15.32 30.60
N TYR A 740 -16.55 15.23 31.70
CA TYR A 740 -17.50 16.30 32.05
C TYR A 740 -16.81 17.48 32.75
N ASP A 741 -16.06 17.22 33.81
CA ASP A 741 -15.51 18.27 34.67
C ASP A 741 -14.02 18.03 35.00
N PRO A 742 -13.09 18.50 34.16
CA PRO A 742 -11.65 18.35 34.41
C PRO A 742 -11.18 19.14 35.64
N TYR A 743 -11.90 20.21 36.03
CA TYR A 743 -11.50 21.08 37.14
C TYR A 743 -11.69 20.38 38.49
N ARG A 744 -12.82 19.66 38.65
CA ARG A 744 -13.13 18.92 39.88
C ARG A 744 -12.09 17.86 40.22
N ILE A 745 -11.50 17.22 39.22
CA ILE A 745 -10.51 16.15 39.40
C ILE A 745 -9.06 16.65 39.39
N GLY A 746 -8.85 17.96 39.43
CA GLY A 746 -7.53 18.57 39.65
C GLY A 746 -6.64 18.65 38.40
N VAL A 747 -7.21 18.54 37.20
CA VAL A 747 -6.45 18.75 35.95
C VAL A 747 -6.07 20.22 35.76
N ALA A 748 -6.97 21.13 36.13
CA ALA A 748 -6.83 22.56 35.88
C ALA A 748 -7.61 23.41 36.90
N LYS A 749 -7.22 24.69 37.02
CA LYS A 749 -8.01 25.72 37.72
C LYS A 749 -8.90 26.52 36.78
N ASP A 750 -8.41 26.77 35.56
CA ASP A 750 -9.12 27.43 34.48
C ASP A 750 -8.66 26.87 33.12
N PRO A 751 -9.31 27.22 31.98
CA PRO A 751 -8.96 26.67 30.68
C PRO A 751 -7.49 26.82 30.25
N THR A 752 -6.76 27.80 30.79
CA THR A 752 -5.36 28.12 30.46
C THR A 752 -4.37 27.80 31.58
N ASP A 753 -4.81 27.72 32.84
CA ASP A 753 -4.04 27.28 34.00
C ASP A 753 -4.33 25.80 34.31
N HIS A 754 -3.68 24.92 33.54
CA HIS A 754 -3.77 23.47 33.67
C HIS A 754 -2.40 22.82 33.88
N LEU A 755 -2.38 21.55 34.31
CA LEU A 755 -1.14 20.81 34.52
C LEU A 755 -0.25 20.83 33.26
N PRO A 756 1.09 20.96 33.41
CA PRO A 756 2.00 21.27 32.30
C PRO A 756 2.08 20.18 31.23
N ASN A 757 1.66 18.95 31.55
CA ASN A 757 1.64 17.81 30.64
C ASN A 757 0.22 17.29 30.34
N MET A 758 -0.85 18.01 30.74
CA MET A 758 -2.23 17.60 30.49
C MET A 758 -3.06 18.71 29.85
N THR A 759 -3.76 18.41 28.77
CA THR A 759 -4.79 19.28 28.15
C THR A 759 -5.86 18.40 27.50
N GLY A 760 -6.91 18.98 26.92
CA GLY A 760 -7.94 18.17 26.29
C GLY A 760 -9.27 18.87 26.03
N VAL A 761 -10.29 18.06 25.77
CA VAL A 761 -11.65 18.50 25.45
C VAL A 761 -12.63 17.95 26.47
N ALA A 762 -13.41 18.84 27.08
CA ALA A 762 -14.51 18.50 27.97
C ALA A 762 -15.85 18.51 27.22
N CYS A 763 -16.82 17.80 27.75
CA CYS A 763 -18.16 17.62 27.18
C CYS A 763 -19.21 17.55 28.30
N PHE A 764 -19.18 18.50 29.23
CA PHE A 764 -20.22 18.64 30.26
C PHE A 764 -21.64 18.68 29.64
N PRO A 765 -22.59 17.84 30.10
CA PRO A 765 -23.92 17.72 29.50
C PRO A 765 -24.92 18.79 29.99
N PRO A 766 -25.94 19.13 29.18
CA PRO A 766 -26.97 20.14 29.49
C PRO A 766 -28.07 19.59 30.41
N ILE A 767 -27.70 19.25 31.65
CA ILE A 767 -28.60 18.60 32.62
C ILE A 767 -29.76 19.51 33.06
N GLU A 768 -29.56 20.82 33.12
CA GLU A 768 -30.59 21.79 33.52
C GLU A 768 -31.68 21.85 32.45
N GLU A 769 -31.27 21.98 31.19
CA GLU A 769 -32.15 21.96 30.02
C GLU A 769 -32.89 20.63 29.90
N MET A 770 -32.25 19.51 30.27
CA MET A 770 -32.90 18.20 30.27
C MET A 770 -34.03 18.10 31.31
N LEU A 771 -33.82 18.65 32.50
CA LEU A 771 -34.85 18.68 33.55
C LEU A 771 -36.01 19.61 33.17
N ASP A 772 -35.70 20.76 32.56
CA ASP A 772 -36.70 21.67 31.99
C ASP A 772 -37.53 20.96 30.91
N LEU A 773 -36.86 20.23 30.00
CA LEU A 773 -37.52 19.44 28.97
C LEU A 773 -38.47 18.39 29.56
N ILE A 774 -38.03 17.65 30.58
CA ILE A 774 -38.88 16.67 31.29
C ILE A 774 -40.11 17.37 31.87
N LYS A 775 -39.92 18.53 32.52
CA LYS A 775 -41.02 19.29 33.14
C LYS A 775 -42.01 19.83 32.10
N GLU A 776 -41.52 20.32 30.96
CA GLU A 776 -42.37 20.80 29.88
C GLU A 776 -43.12 19.67 29.16
N MET A 777 -42.48 18.52 28.95
CA MET A 777 -43.09 17.36 28.29
C MET A 777 -44.11 16.66 29.19
N PHE A 778 -43.82 16.57 30.49
CA PHE A 778 -44.66 15.91 31.48
C PHE A 778 -44.91 16.79 32.72
N PRO A 779 -45.76 17.83 32.61
CA PRO A 779 -45.97 18.81 33.69
C PRO A 779 -46.46 18.22 35.01
N ASP A 780 -47.20 17.12 34.93
CA ASP A 780 -47.80 16.42 36.08
C ASP A 780 -46.85 15.39 36.73
N ARG A 781 -45.69 15.10 36.11
CA ARG A 781 -44.69 14.16 36.62
C ARG A 781 -43.52 14.91 37.23
N ASN A 782 -43.38 14.86 38.55
CA ASN A 782 -42.39 15.62 39.30
C ASN A 782 -41.28 14.77 39.91
N LYS A 783 -41.47 13.45 40.06
CA LYS A 783 -40.47 12.57 40.67
C LYS A 783 -39.53 11.96 39.63
N VAL A 784 -38.33 12.52 39.53
CA VAL A 784 -37.29 12.07 38.59
C VAL A 784 -36.31 11.13 39.32
N GLY A 785 -36.20 9.89 38.86
CA GLY A 785 -35.31 8.88 39.44
C GLY A 785 -34.01 8.75 38.66
N VAL A 786 -32.90 8.72 39.39
CA VAL A 786 -31.54 8.60 38.84
C VAL A 786 -30.76 7.50 39.58
N VAL A 787 -30.14 6.61 38.82
CA VAL A 787 -29.10 5.69 39.32
C VAL A 787 -27.73 6.31 39.01
N TRP A 788 -26.79 6.26 39.94
CA TRP A 788 -25.46 6.81 39.72
C TRP A 788 -24.41 6.19 40.64
N ASN A 789 -23.13 6.32 40.28
CA ASN A 789 -22.02 5.85 41.09
C ASN A 789 -21.38 6.97 41.90
N SER A 790 -21.43 6.87 43.23
CA SER A 790 -20.86 7.86 44.14
C SER A 790 -19.33 8.00 44.07
N SER A 791 -18.64 7.02 43.49
CA SER A 791 -17.19 7.09 43.24
C SER A 791 -16.83 7.80 41.93
N GLU A 792 -17.80 8.12 41.08
CA GLU A 792 -17.57 8.83 39.81
C GLU A 792 -17.73 10.36 39.97
N ALA A 793 -16.63 11.08 39.76
CA ALA A 793 -16.63 12.54 39.91
C ALA A 793 -17.53 13.26 38.89
N ASN A 794 -17.70 12.70 37.69
CA ASN A 794 -18.64 13.20 36.66
C ASN A 794 -20.08 13.18 37.16
N SER A 795 -20.52 12.04 37.68
CA SER A 795 -21.89 11.82 38.14
C SER A 795 -22.23 12.78 39.28
N GLU A 796 -21.30 12.98 40.21
CA GLU A 796 -21.48 13.96 41.28
C GLU A 796 -21.52 15.41 40.74
N SER A 797 -20.69 15.79 39.75
CA SER A 797 -20.77 17.12 39.14
C SER A 797 -22.12 17.38 38.44
N VAL A 798 -22.66 16.39 37.74
CA VAL A 798 -23.99 16.48 37.09
C VAL A 798 -25.09 16.59 38.13
N LEU A 799 -25.07 15.74 39.16
CA LEU A 799 -26.10 15.74 40.20
C LEU A 799 -26.05 16.98 41.09
N LEU A 800 -24.89 17.59 41.30
CA LEU A 800 -24.81 18.87 42.00
C LEU A 800 -25.61 19.97 41.29
N LYS A 801 -25.52 20.04 39.95
CA LYS A 801 -26.35 20.96 39.15
C LYS A 801 -27.80 20.54 39.12
N ALA A 802 -28.08 19.25 38.93
CA ALA A 802 -29.45 18.73 38.94
C ALA A 802 -30.17 19.05 40.27
N ARG A 803 -29.54 18.79 41.43
CA ARG A 803 -30.08 19.08 42.77
C ARG A 803 -30.33 20.58 42.98
N ALA A 804 -29.52 21.45 42.37
CA ALA A 804 -29.72 22.89 42.44
C ALA A 804 -30.91 23.32 41.57
N HIS A 805 -31.03 22.77 40.36
CA HIS A 805 -32.06 23.12 39.39
C HIS A 805 -33.43 22.55 39.72
N VAL A 806 -33.54 21.33 40.27
CA VAL A 806 -34.86 20.79 40.67
C VAL A 806 -35.56 21.64 41.76
N LYS A 807 -34.79 22.41 42.54
CA LYS A 807 -35.35 23.37 43.50
C LYS A 807 -36.05 24.56 42.83
N THR A 808 -35.65 24.93 41.61
CA THR A 808 -36.28 26.01 40.84
C THR A 808 -37.45 25.48 40.02
N THR A 809 -37.37 24.26 39.48
CA THR A 809 -38.43 23.64 38.66
C THR A 809 -39.57 23.02 39.47
N GLY A 810 -39.34 22.77 40.77
CA GLY A 810 -40.31 22.12 41.67
C GLY A 810 -40.40 20.61 41.49
N GLN A 811 -39.45 20.00 40.77
CA GLN A 811 -39.30 18.54 40.67
C GLN A 811 -38.62 17.98 41.94
N GLU A 812 -38.82 16.68 42.19
CA GLU A 812 -38.15 15.92 43.25
C GLU A 812 -37.18 14.92 42.60
N LEU A 813 -35.90 14.98 42.98
CA LEU A 813 -34.87 14.05 42.49
C LEU A 813 -34.71 12.89 43.48
N ILE A 814 -35.01 11.67 43.04
CA ILE A 814 -34.89 10.44 43.83
C ILE A 814 -33.64 9.69 43.37
N GLU A 815 -32.63 9.65 44.24
CA GLU A 815 -31.31 9.10 43.91
C GLU A 815 -31.12 7.70 44.50
N VAL A 816 -30.52 6.79 43.73
CA VAL A 816 -30.01 5.51 44.22
C VAL A 816 -28.57 5.34 43.77
N THR A 817 -27.67 5.12 44.72
CA THR A 817 -26.24 4.93 44.45
C THR A 817 -25.93 3.47 44.17
N VAL A 818 -25.03 3.23 43.23
CA VAL A 818 -24.41 1.92 42.95
C VAL A 818 -22.89 2.03 43.04
N SER A 819 -22.21 0.90 43.18
CA SER A 819 -20.74 0.84 43.16
C SER A 819 -20.17 0.16 41.91
N ASN A 820 -20.98 -0.65 41.23
CA ASN A 820 -20.59 -1.43 40.06
C ASN A 820 -21.82 -1.70 39.15
N PRO A 821 -21.61 -2.11 37.88
CA PRO A 821 -22.72 -2.27 36.93
C PRO A 821 -23.74 -3.36 37.32
N THR A 822 -23.34 -4.38 38.09
CA THR A 822 -24.25 -5.49 38.43
C THR A 822 -25.38 -5.08 39.38
N GLU A 823 -25.19 -4.00 40.15
CA GLU A 823 -26.18 -3.46 41.08
C GLU A 823 -27.26 -2.61 40.39
N VAL A 824 -27.04 -2.18 39.14
CA VAL A 824 -27.92 -1.24 38.42
C VAL A 824 -29.34 -1.79 38.30
N LEU A 825 -29.52 -3.09 38.05
CA LEU A 825 -30.85 -3.70 37.93
C LEU A 825 -31.68 -3.56 39.21
N ASP A 826 -31.08 -3.88 40.36
CA ASP A 826 -31.78 -3.81 41.65
C ASP A 826 -31.96 -2.36 42.12
N ALA A 827 -31.01 -1.47 41.81
CA ALA A 827 -31.16 -0.03 42.00
C ALA A 827 -32.33 0.54 41.20
N SER A 828 -32.49 0.11 39.94
CA SER A 828 -33.59 0.50 39.06
C SER A 828 -34.95 0.03 39.61
N ARG A 829 -35.02 -1.22 40.08
CA ARG A 829 -36.23 -1.76 40.73
C ARG A 829 -36.59 -1.01 42.01
N SER A 830 -35.57 -0.61 42.79
CA SER A 830 -35.74 0.21 44.00
C SER A 830 -36.31 1.59 43.65
N LEU A 831 -35.84 2.24 42.58
CA LEU A 831 -36.42 3.50 42.10
C LEU A 831 -37.89 3.34 41.68
N ALA A 832 -38.23 2.30 40.92
CA ALA A 832 -39.62 2.02 40.54
C ALA A 832 -40.50 1.79 41.77
N ALA A 833 -40.02 1.00 42.76
CA ALA A 833 -40.74 0.76 44.01
C ALA A 833 -40.93 2.02 44.88
N LYS A 834 -40.05 3.02 44.75
CA LYS A 834 -40.16 4.34 45.41
C LYS A 834 -41.16 5.27 44.72
N GLY A 835 -41.81 4.83 43.64
CA GLY A 835 -42.83 5.60 42.92
C GLY A 835 -42.25 6.76 42.11
N VAL A 836 -41.08 6.55 41.50
CA VAL A 836 -40.53 7.46 40.49
C VAL A 836 -41.46 7.52 39.27
N GLU A 837 -41.63 8.71 38.70
CA GLU A 837 -42.54 8.98 37.59
C GLU A 837 -41.82 9.15 36.24
N VAL A 838 -40.52 9.44 36.28
CA VAL A 838 -39.61 9.59 35.13
C VAL A 838 -38.24 9.03 35.49
N PHE A 839 -37.66 8.18 34.65
CA PHE A 839 -36.27 7.75 34.78
C PHE A 839 -35.36 8.68 33.99
N LEU A 840 -34.23 9.06 34.57
CA LEU A 840 -33.21 9.86 33.91
C LEU A 840 -31.86 9.15 34.02
N ASN A 841 -31.21 8.93 32.87
CA ASN A 841 -29.79 8.60 32.85
C ASN A 841 -28.97 9.90 32.93
N PRO A 842 -28.18 10.11 34.00
CA PRO A 842 -27.39 11.32 34.21
C PRO A 842 -25.97 11.25 33.61
N GLY A 843 -25.69 10.34 32.67
CA GLY A 843 -24.37 10.25 32.03
C GLY A 843 -23.31 9.59 32.92
N ASP A 844 -23.74 8.64 33.76
CA ASP A 844 -22.88 7.88 34.65
C ASP A 844 -22.26 6.68 33.91
N ASN A 845 -20.94 6.51 33.97
CA ASN A 845 -20.28 5.47 33.18
C ASN A 845 -20.70 4.07 33.66
N THR A 846 -20.81 3.85 34.97
CA THR A 846 -21.25 2.59 35.57
C THR A 846 -22.67 2.20 35.14
N LEU A 847 -23.60 3.16 35.13
CA LEU A 847 -24.97 2.98 34.62
C LEU A 847 -24.94 2.64 33.13
N ASN A 848 -24.20 3.40 32.32
CA ASN A 848 -24.14 3.24 30.87
C ASN A 848 -23.70 1.83 30.45
N VAL A 849 -22.82 1.18 31.22
CA VAL A 849 -22.43 -0.23 30.97
C VAL A 849 -23.61 -1.21 31.10
N SER A 850 -24.56 -0.92 31.98
CA SER A 850 -25.75 -1.74 32.24
C SER A 850 -27.05 -1.02 31.88
N TYR A 851 -26.99 -0.12 30.89
CA TYR A 851 -28.11 0.71 30.48
C TYR A 851 -29.36 -0.11 30.14
N ASP A 852 -29.19 -1.24 29.45
CA ASP A 852 -30.29 -2.14 29.09
C ASP A 852 -31.08 -2.63 30.30
N SER A 853 -30.42 -2.85 31.44
CA SER A 853 -31.11 -3.26 32.67
C SER A 853 -31.92 -2.11 33.27
N PHE A 854 -31.39 -0.89 33.22
CA PHE A 854 -32.09 0.33 33.65
C PHE A 854 -33.30 0.61 32.76
N ALA A 855 -33.10 0.58 31.44
CA ALA A 855 -34.12 0.80 30.43
C ALA A 855 -35.23 -0.26 30.47
N LYS A 856 -34.87 -1.53 30.63
CA LYS A 856 -35.84 -2.61 30.76
C LYS A 856 -36.78 -2.39 31.95
N VAL A 857 -36.26 -1.98 33.10
CA VAL A 857 -37.10 -1.72 34.28
C VAL A 857 -38.03 -0.53 34.04
N ALA A 858 -37.54 0.54 33.40
CA ALA A 858 -38.38 1.67 33.02
C ALA A 858 -39.54 1.23 32.11
N PHE A 859 -39.21 0.49 31.04
CA PHE A 859 -40.18 0.00 30.05
C PHE A 859 -41.20 -0.97 30.66
N GLU A 860 -40.77 -1.96 31.46
CA GLU A 860 -41.66 -2.93 32.11
C GLU A 860 -42.66 -2.28 33.09
N ASN A 861 -42.30 -1.11 33.64
CA ASN A 861 -43.15 -0.34 34.56
C ASN A 861 -43.87 0.84 33.88
N LEU A 862 -43.74 1.00 32.55
CA LEU A 862 -44.29 2.13 31.77
C LEU A 862 -43.88 3.50 32.34
N ILE A 863 -42.62 3.60 32.77
CA ILE A 863 -42.00 4.83 33.27
C ILE A 863 -41.18 5.45 32.14
N PRO A 864 -41.51 6.69 31.70
CA PRO A 864 -40.77 7.43 30.69
C PRO A 864 -39.27 7.49 31.01
N LEU A 865 -38.44 7.04 30.08
CA LEU A 865 -36.99 7.11 30.20
C LEU A 865 -36.43 8.26 29.37
N PHE A 866 -35.56 9.03 30.01
CA PHE A 866 -34.84 10.16 29.44
C PHE A 866 -33.35 9.98 29.66
N SER A 867 -32.52 10.54 28.78
CA SER A 867 -31.06 10.45 28.91
C SER A 867 -30.36 11.73 28.52
N ILE A 868 -29.25 12.05 29.19
CA ILE A 868 -28.34 13.09 28.72
C ILE A 868 -27.29 12.58 27.72
N ASP A 869 -27.41 11.32 27.30
CA ASP A 869 -26.51 10.64 26.37
C ASP A 869 -27.28 10.22 25.12
N PRO A 870 -27.15 10.96 24.00
CA PRO A 870 -27.92 10.71 22.78
C PRO A 870 -27.75 9.31 22.18
N ALA A 871 -26.62 8.63 22.42
CA ALA A 871 -26.38 7.31 21.83
C ALA A 871 -27.28 6.19 22.40
N PHE A 872 -28.00 6.42 23.51
CA PHE A 872 -28.93 5.44 24.08
C PHE A 872 -30.38 5.63 23.65
N ILE A 873 -30.66 6.48 22.65
CA ILE A 873 -32.03 6.77 22.20
C ILE A 873 -32.82 5.51 21.77
N ASP A 874 -32.13 4.51 21.21
CA ASP A 874 -32.75 3.28 20.72
C ASP A 874 -33.10 2.28 21.83
N ASN A 875 -32.58 2.48 23.05
CA ASN A 875 -32.73 1.52 24.16
C ASN A 875 -33.90 1.90 25.08
N HIS A 876 -35.12 1.92 24.54
CA HIS A 876 -36.34 2.31 25.26
C HIS A 876 -36.31 3.73 25.86
N THR A 877 -35.56 4.64 25.23
CA THR A 877 -35.45 6.04 25.67
C THR A 877 -36.39 6.90 24.84
N ILE A 878 -37.20 7.74 25.49
CA ILE A 878 -38.16 8.60 24.80
C ILE A 878 -37.49 9.83 24.21
N ALA A 879 -36.62 10.47 24.99
CA ALA A 879 -35.89 11.64 24.54
C ALA A 879 -34.49 11.66 25.14
N ALA A 880 -33.52 12.09 24.34
CA ALA A 880 -32.13 12.22 24.76
C ALA A 880 -31.55 13.57 24.33
N LEU A 881 -30.90 14.28 25.24
CA LEU A 881 -30.29 15.58 25.00
C LEU A 881 -28.88 15.62 25.59
N GLY A 882 -27.86 15.71 24.75
CA GLY A 882 -26.49 15.72 25.24
C GLY A 882 -25.45 16.17 24.22
N PRO A 883 -24.17 16.18 24.61
CA PRO A 883 -23.07 16.51 23.71
C PRO A 883 -22.99 15.56 22.52
N ASN A 884 -22.56 16.06 21.37
CA ASN A 884 -22.18 15.19 20.25
C ASN A 884 -20.80 14.55 20.55
N TYR A 885 -20.82 13.30 20.99
CA TYR A 885 -19.59 12.59 21.39
C TYR A 885 -18.63 12.27 20.25
N TYR A 886 -19.12 12.15 19.01
CA TYR A 886 -18.22 12.04 17.84
C TYR A 886 -17.42 13.34 17.66
N VAL A 887 -18.09 14.50 17.75
CA VAL A 887 -17.45 15.81 17.68
C VAL A 887 -16.47 16.00 18.85
N THR A 888 -16.85 15.62 20.07
CA THR A 888 -15.94 15.63 21.24
C THR A 888 -14.67 14.81 20.97
N GLY A 889 -14.84 13.61 20.41
CA GLY A 889 -13.73 12.77 19.97
C GLY A 889 -12.87 13.43 18.91
N TYR A 890 -13.49 13.99 17.88
CA TYR A 890 -12.83 14.65 16.76
C TYR A 890 -12.03 15.88 17.22
N GLU A 891 -12.61 16.75 18.05
CA GLU A 891 -11.91 17.88 18.68
C GLU A 891 -10.72 17.38 19.53
N GLY A 892 -10.89 16.29 20.28
CA GLY A 892 -9.82 15.63 21.04
C GLY A 892 -8.67 15.14 20.13
N GLY A 893 -9.01 14.50 19.01
CA GLY A 893 -8.04 14.08 17.99
C GLY A 893 -7.29 15.25 17.35
N GLN A 894 -7.94 16.40 17.13
CA GLN A 894 -7.28 17.62 16.66
C GLN A 894 -6.24 18.13 17.67
N VAL A 895 -6.55 18.06 18.98
CA VAL A 895 -5.58 18.40 20.03
C VAL A 895 -4.41 17.42 20.04
N ILE A 896 -4.67 16.11 19.89
CA ILE A 896 -3.59 15.10 19.77
C ILE A 896 -2.69 15.41 18.58
N ALA A 897 -3.27 15.73 17.41
CA ALA A 897 -2.52 16.06 16.20
C ALA A 897 -1.64 17.32 16.39
N ARG A 898 -2.12 18.35 17.09
CA ARG A 898 -1.33 19.54 17.47
C ARG A 898 -0.13 19.18 18.34
N VAL A 899 -0.34 18.31 19.33
CA VAL A 899 0.73 17.83 20.22
C VAL A 899 1.77 16.99 19.46
N LEU A 900 1.34 16.16 18.50
CA LEU A 900 2.22 15.39 17.62
C LEU A 900 3.04 16.31 16.68
N LYS A 901 2.45 17.41 16.22
CA LYS A 901 3.13 18.46 15.41
C LYS A 901 4.15 19.28 16.21
N GLY A 902 4.24 19.08 17.53
CA GLY A 902 5.25 19.70 18.39
C GLY A 902 4.77 20.91 19.19
N GLU A 903 3.49 21.25 19.12
CA GLU A 903 2.92 22.31 19.95
C GLU A 903 3.02 21.93 21.45
N LYS A 904 3.36 22.91 22.30
CA LYS A 904 3.52 22.67 23.73
C LYS A 904 2.14 22.56 24.37
N ILE A 905 1.96 21.56 25.23
CA ILE A 905 0.69 21.36 25.93
C ILE A 905 0.28 22.60 26.72
N THR A 906 1.23 23.29 27.36
CA THR A 906 1.00 24.53 28.12
C THR A 906 0.42 25.68 27.30
N GLU A 907 0.48 25.61 25.97
CA GLU A 907 -0.06 26.63 25.05
C GLU A 907 -1.44 26.23 24.50
N ILE A 908 -1.93 25.02 24.80
CA ILE A 908 -3.19 24.48 24.29
C ILE A 908 -4.25 24.53 25.40
N PRO A 909 -5.23 25.45 25.33
CA PRO A 909 -6.25 25.56 26.36
C PRO A 909 -7.23 24.38 26.34
N ILE A 910 -7.81 24.07 27.49
CA ILE A 910 -8.91 23.11 27.62
C ILE A 910 -10.16 23.70 26.96
N THR A 911 -10.76 22.97 26.04
CA THR A 911 -12.01 23.39 25.36
C THR A 911 -13.20 22.57 25.84
N GLN A 912 -14.39 23.07 25.56
CA GLN A 912 -15.66 22.40 25.84
C GLN A 912 -16.41 22.21 24.52
N THR A 913 -16.84 20.99 24.23
CA THR A 913 -17.69 20.71 23.06
C THR A 913 -19.00 21.48 23.20
N LYS A 914 -19.31 22.29 22.19
CA LYS A 914 -20.52 23.13 22.14
C LYS A 914 -21.72 22.47 21.49
N PRO A 915 -21.57 21.71 20.38
CA PRO A 915 -22.72 21.07 19.75
C PRO A 915 -23.37 20.04 20.67
N THR A 916 -24.67 20.21 20.90
CA THR A 916 -25.55 19.23 21.53
C THR A 916 -26.49 18.65 20.49
N GLU A 917 -26.97 17.44 20.72
CA GLU A 917 -27.97 16.79 19.89
C GLU A 917 -29.21 16.47 20.73
N PHE A 918 -30.38 16.79 20.17
CA PHE A 918 -31.66 16.47 20.75
C PHE A 918 -32.40 15.42 19.90
N PHE A 919 -32.64 14.25 20.51
CA PHE A 919 -33.32 13.13 19.89
C PHE A 919 -34.67 12.86 20.55
N ILE A 920 -35.66 12.47 19.74
CA ILE A 920 -36.96 11.96 20.20
C ILE A 920 -37.26 10.62 19.53
N ASN A 921 -37.73 9.65 20.31
CA ASN A 921 -38.18 8.34 19.84
C ASN A 921 -39.70 8.20 19.96
N LEU A 922 -40.41 8.37 18.85
CA LEU A 922 -41.87 8.27 18.81
C LEU A 922 -42.36 6.83 18.88
N ASP A 923 -41.54 5.86 18.49
CA ASP A 923 -41.87 4.43 18.59
C ASP A 923 -41.96 3.99 20.06
N VAL A 924 -40.96 4.37 20.86
CA VAL A 924 -40.96 4.10 22.30
C VAL A 924 -42.09 4.84 23.01
N ALA A 925 -42.28 6.13 22.71
CA ALA A 925 -43.37 6.91 23.31
C ALA A 925 -44.75 6.26 23.05
N ARG A 926 -45.00 5.79 21.82
CA ARG A 926 -46.23 5.07 21.48
C ARG A 926 -46.35 3.73 22.20
N ALA A 927 -45.27 2.97 22.30
CA ALA A 927 -45.24 1.68 23.01
C ALA A 927 -45.59 1.84 24.49
N GLU A 928 -45.23 2.97 25.10
CA GLU A 928 -45.57 3.33 26.48
C GLU A 928 -46.94 4.04 26.62
N GLY A 929 -47.67 4.22 25.52
CA GLY A 929 -48.98 4.88 25.52
C GLY A 929 -48.93 6.39 25.72
N LEU A 930 -47.79 7.03 25.41
CA LEU A 930 -47.55 8.46 25.58
C LEU A 930 -47.67 9.19 24.24
N SER A 931 -48.33 10.35 24.26
CA SER A 931 -48.40 11.26 23.11
C SER A 931 -47.43 12.42 23.28
N ILE A 932 -46.45 12.55 22.39
CA ILE A 932 -45.51 13.66 22.38
C ILE A 932 -46.08 14.83 21.57
N SER A 933 -46.04 16.04 22.14
CA SER A 933 -46.52 17.26 21.47
C SER A 933 -45.67 17.60 20.24
N GLU A 934 -46.32 18.11 19.19
CA GLU A 934 -45.69 18.53 17.94
C GLU A 934 -44.63 19.64 18.14
N LYS A 935 -44.72 20.39 19.24
CA LYS A 935 -43.70 21.38 19.65
C LYS A 935 -42.32 20.74 19.77
N PHE A 936 -42.21 19.62 20.51
CA PHE A 936 -40.93 18.97 20.79
C PHE A 936 -40.40 18.23 19.56
N ILE A 937 -41.28 17.63 18.76
CA ILE A 937 -40.92 16.98 17.49
C ILE A 937 -40.23 17.96 16.54
N LYS A 938 -40.68 19.22 16.50
CA LYS A 938 -40.07 20.27 15.66
C LYS A 938 -38.77 20.84 16.25
N GLN A 939 -38.54 20.67 17.56
CA GLN A 939 -37.31 21.11 18.23
C GLN A 939 -36.20 20.06 18.17
N ALA A 940 -36.54 18.78 18.01
CA ALA A 940 -35.58 17.70 17.91
C ALA A 940 -34.76 17.78 16.62
N ASP A 941 -33.45 17.59 16.75
CA ASP A 941 -32.53 17.46 15.62
C ASP A 941 -32.80 16.16 14.86
N ASN A 942 -33.18 15.10 15.59
CA ASN A 942 -33.45 13.78 15.05
C ASN A 942 -34.72 13.17 15.68
N VAL A 943 -35.59 12.61 14.83
CA VAL A 943 -36.85 11.99 15.26
C VAL A 943 -36.93 10.58 14.69
N ILE A 944 -37.04 9.58 15.58
CA ILE A 944 -37.26 8.18 15.21
C ILE A 944 -38.76 7.94 15.13
N ASP A 945 -39.26 7.60 13.93
CA ASP A 945 -40.68 7.34 13.67
C ASP A 945 -40.86 6.28 12.57
N SER A 946 -40.84 5.01 12.95
CA SER A 946 -41.00 3.87 12.02
C SER A 946 -42.29 3.89 11.19
N GLN A 947 -43.30 4.69 11.56
CA GLN A 947 -44.55 4.83 10.81
C GLN A 947 -44.49 5.85 9.66
N LYS A 948 -43.53 6.79 9.68
CA LYS A 948 -43.27 7.73 8.57
C LYS A 948 -42.42 7.12 7.47
N GLU A 949 -41.65 6.07 7.78
CA GLU A 949 -40.78 5.37 6.84
C GLU A 949 -41.51 4.24 6.10
N LEU A 950 -42.46 4.60 5.24
CA LEU A 950 -42.90 3.76 4.11
C LEU A 950 -42.27 4.23 2.79
N ALA A 951 -41.02 4.70 2.86
CA ALA A 951 -40.15 4.93 1.71
C ALA A 951 -38.80 4.29 2.04
N VAL A 952 -38.59 3.09 1.51
CA VAL A 952 -37.41 2.22 1.68
C VAL A 952 -36.11 3.00 1.36
N PRO A 953 -35.21 3.25 2.34
CA PRO A 953 -33.77 3.25 2.09
C PRO A 953 -33.32 1.79 1.91
N PRO A 954 -32.20 1.50 1.23
CA PRO A 954 -31.78 0.13 1.00
C PRO A 954 -31.67 -0.58 2.35
N VAL A 955 -32.33 -1.74 2.47
CA VAL A 955 -32.29 -2.58 3.66
C VAL A 955 -30.83 -2.85 3.99
N GLU A 956 -30.28 -2.14 4.98
CA GLU A 956 -29.05 -2.54 5.62
C GLU A 956 -29.31 -3.91 6.25
N LYS A 957 -28.44 -4.87 5.94
CA LYS A 957 -28.50 -6.19 6.57
C LYS A 957 -28.39 -5.98 8.09
N PRO A 958 -29.22 -6.64 8.92
CA PRO A 958 -29.13 -6.50 10.38
C PRO A 958 -27.69 -6.79 10.83
N GLU A 959 -27.14 -5.90 11.66
CA GLU A 959 -25.77 -6.00 12.15
C GLU A 959 -25.56 -7.34 12.86
N LYS A 960 -24.60 -8.13 12.38
CA LYS A 960 -24.15 -9.34 13.08
C LYS A 960 -22.98 -8.99 13.97
N LYS A 961 -22.84 -9.66 15.12
CA LYS A 961 -21.75 -9.39 16.09
C LYS A 961 -20.88 -10.62 16.29
N MET A 962 -19.56 -10.43 16.18
CA MET A 962 -18.57 -11.43 16.53
C MET A 962 -17.73 -10.97 17.73
N ALA A 963 -17.57 -11.83 18.74
CA ALA A 963 -16.64 -11.59 19.84
C ALA A 963 -15.32 -12.32 19.58
N ILE A 964 -14.18 -11.64 19.67
CA ILE A 964 -12.84 -12.25 19.67
C ILE A 964 -12.27 -12.17 21.08
N LEU A 965 -12.02 -13.32 21.72
CA LEU A 965 -11.37 -13.39 23.03
C LEU A 965 -9.90 -13.83 22.89
N GLN A 966 -8.97 -12.95 23.25
CA GLN A 966 -7.54 -13.22 23.44
C GLN A 966 -7.25 -13.44 24.92
N PHE A 967 -6.32 -14.35 25.25
CA PHE A 967 -6.01 -14.63 26.65
C PHE A 967 -5.13 -13.55 27.30
N SER A 968 -4.07 -13.10 26.60
CA SER A 968 -3.14 -12.08 27.06
C SER A 968 -2.69 -11.17 25.92
N ASP A 969 -2.16 -9.99 26.25
CA ASP A 969 -1.55 -9.09 25.25
C ASP A 969 -0.14 -9.59 24.90
N ASN A 970 -0.06 -10.51 23.94
CA ASN A 970 1.21 -10.93 23.38
C ASN A 970 1.15 -10.92 21.85
N TYR A 971 2.31 -10.64 21.28
CA TYR A 971 2.45 -10.30 19.87
C TYR A 971 2.06 -11.48 18.94
N ILE A 972 2.17 -12.73 19.40
CA ILE A 972 1.75 -13.93 18.64
C ILE A 972 0.23 -13.93 18.47
N LEU A 973 -0.51 -13.68 19.54
CA LEU A 973 -1.98 -13.65 19.47
C LEU A 973 -2.45 -12.46 18.60
N ASP A 974 -1.73 -11.35 18.64
CA ASP A 974 -2.01 -10.19 17.79
C ASP A 974 -1.78 -10.50 16.31
N GLU A 975 -0.69 -11.18 15.94
CA GLU A 975 -0.45 -11.62 14.56
C GLU A 975 -1.56 -12.54 14.01
N ILE A 976 -2.08 -13.43 14.86
CA ILE A 976 -3.20 -14.30 14.49
C ILE A 976 -4.45 -13.45 14.23
N VAL A 977 -4.77 -12.51 15.11
CA VAL A 977 -5.95 -11.64 14.93
C VAL A 977 -5.79 -10.75 13.70
N ASP A 978 -4.60 -10.20 13.46
CA ASP A 978 -4.30 -9.42 12.27
C ASP A 978 -4.45 -10.25 11.00
N GLY A 979 -3.96 -11.49 10.98
CA GLY A 979 -4.15 -12.40 9.85
C GLY A 979 -5.63 -12.75 9.59
N ILE A 980 -6.43 -12.89 10.66
CA ILE A 980 -7.88 -13.11 10.55
C ILE A 980 -8.56 -11.89 9.93
N LEU A 981 -8.21 -10.69 10.38
CA LEU A 981 -8.81 -9.46 9.89
C LEU A 981 -8.35 -9.09 8.49
N ASP A 982 -7.08 -9.32 8.16
CA ASP A 982 -6.58 -9.26 6.79
C ASP A 982 -7.45 -10.13 5.89
N ARG A 983 -7.69 -11.39 6.32
CA ARG A 983 -8.52 -12.33 5.56
C ARG A 983 -9.97 -11.85 5.42
N PHE A 984 -10.57 -11.32 6.48
CA PHE A 984 -11.93 -10.78 6.46
C PHE A 984 -12.06 -9.53 5.57
N ASN A 985 -11.04 -8.68 5.56
CA ASN A 985 -10.96 -7.52 4.69
C ASN A 985 -10.79 -7.94 3.23
N GLU A 986 -9.88 -8.87 2.95
CA GLU A 986 -9.68 -9.46 1.62
C GLU A 986 -10.95 -10.13 1.07
N SER A 987 -11.70 -10.82 1.92
CA SER A 987 -12.94 -11.50 1.54
C SER A 987 -14.13 -10.53 1.44
N GLY A 988 -14.04 -9.35 2.04
CA GLY A 988 -15.13 -8.39 2.18
C GLY A 988 -16.24 -8.86 3.12
N ILE A 989 -15.99 -9.84 3.98
CA ILE A 989 -17.06 -10.49 4.76
C ILE A 989 -17.65 -9.58 5.83
N LEU A 990 -16.85 -8.64 6.36
CA LEU A 990 -17.31 -7.63 7.32
C LEU A 990 -18.41 -6.77 6.72
N THR A 991 -18.20 -6.27 5.51
CA THR A 991 -19.19 -5.47 4.79
C THR A 991 -20.33 -6.33 4.25
N GLU A 992 -20.03 -7.51 3.70
CA GLU A 992 -21.05 -8.39 3.12
C GLU A 992 -22.11 -8.82 4.15
N TYR A 993 -21.72 -9.07 5.40
CA TYR A 993 -22.63 -9.54 6.45
C TYR A 993 -22.99 -8.47 7.48
N ASN A 994 -22.56 -7.22 7.29
CA ASN A 994 -22.66 -6.16 8.28
C ASN A 994 -22.16 -6.65 9.66
N LEU A 995 -20.98 -7.28 9.68
CA LEU A 995 -20.42 -7.96 10.84
C LEU A 995 -19.49 -7.02 11.61
N SER A 996 -19.87 -6.66 12.84
CA SER A 996 -18.99 -5.98 13.79
C SER A 996 -18.19 -6.98 14.63
N VAL A 997 -16.97 -6.60 14.98
CA VAL A 997 -16.01 -7.46 15.66
C VAL A 997 -15.55 -6.79 16.95
N ASP A 998 -15.91 -7.38 18.09
CA ASP A 998 -15.53 -6.93 19.42
C ASP A 998 -14.33 -7.72 19.92
N ARG A 999 -13.17 -7.05 20.07
CA ARG A 999 -11.99 -7.68 20.66
C ARG A 999 -12.00 -7.53 22.17
N MET A 1000 -11.77 -8.64 22.86
CA MET A 1000 -11.73 -8.74 24.31
C MET A 1000 -10.44 -9.45 24.73
N ASN A 1001 -9.87 -9.03 25.85
CA ASN A 1001 -8.63 -9.62 26.36
C ASN A 1001 -8.74 -9.86 27.87
N SER A 1002 -8.37 -11.06 28.32
CA SER A 1002 -8.40 -11.43 29.74
C SER A 1002 -7.13 -11.09 30.53
N GLN A 1003 -6.15 -10.44 29.90
CA GLN A 1003 -4.91 -9.97 30.53
C GLN A 1003 -4.10 -11.06 31.24
N GLY A 1004 -4.15 -12.29 30.72
CA GLY A 1004 -3.49 -13.47 31.26
C GLY A 1004 -4.17 -14.08 32.49
N ASP A 1005 -5.38 -13.63 32.85
CA ASP A 1005 -6.09 -14.07 34.03
C ASP A 1005 -7.32 -14.95 33.68
N PHE A 1006 -7.37 -16.16 34.25
CA PHE A 1006 -8.45 -17.11 34.03
C PHE A 1006 -9.79 -16.67 34.62
N GLY A 1007 -9.79 -15.95 35.75
CA GLY A 1007 -11.00 -15.42 36.36
C GLY A 1007 -11.65 -14.33 35.50
N ILE A 1008 -10.84 -13.41 34.97
CA ILE A 1008 -11.28 -12.40 34.01
C ILE A 1008 -11.79 -13.06 32.73
N ALA A 1009 -11.06 -14.05 32.19
CA ALA A 1009 -11.51 -14.81 31.02
C ALA A 1009 -12.89 -15.43 31.25
N GLN A 1010 -13.13 -15.99 32.44
CA GLN A 1010 -14.41 -16.62 32.78
C GLN A 1010 -15.56 -15.62 32.84
N THR A 1011 -15.33 -14.43 33.42
CA THR A 1011 -16.31 -13.34 33.42
C THR A 1011 -16.62 -12.87 32.00
N ILE A 1012 -15.58 -12.66 31.16
CA ILE A 1012 -15.76 -12.25 29.75
C ILE A 1012 -16.56 -13.31 28.98
N ALA A 1013 -16.27 -14.60 29.20
CA ALA A 1013 -16.99 -15.68 28.55
C ALA A 1013 -18.48 -15.71 28.90
N GLN A 1014 -18.83 -15.48 30.16
CA GLN A 1014 -20.22 -15.36 30.59
C GLN A 1014 -20.91 -14.16 29.94
N ASP A 1015 -20.20 -13.03 29.84
CA ASP A 1015 -20.70 -11.81 29.22
C ASP A 1015 -20.94 -11.97 27.71
N ILE A 1016 -20.03 -12.63 26.99
CA ILE A 1016 -20.19 -12.94 25.56
C ILE A 1016 -21.47 -13.77 25.34
N VAL A 1017 -21.66 -14.83 26.13
CA VAL A 1017 -22.85 -15.69 26.00
C VAL A 1017 -24.12 -14.92 26.39
N ARG A 1018 -24.06 -14.06 27.41
CA ARG A 1018 -25.18 -13.23 27.86
C ARG A 1018 -25.61 -12.20 26.81
N LYS A 1019 -24.63 -11.56 26.13
CA LYS A 1019 -24.85 -10.55 25.09
C LYS A 1019 -25.33 -11.12 23.75
N LYS A 1020 -25.40 -12.45 23.62
CA LYS A 1020 -25.91 -13.15 22.42
C LYS A 1020 -25.21 -12.74 21.13
N TYR A 1021 -23.87 -12.77 21.11
CA TYR A 1021 -23.12 -12.64 19.86
C TYR A 1021 -23.54 -13.72 18.85
N ASP A 1022 -23.48 -13.40 17.56
CA ASP A 1022 -23.78 -14.34 16.47
C ASP A 1022 -22.65 -15.36 16.30
N TYR A 1023 -21.41 -14.92 16.52
CA TYR A 1023 -20.22 -15.75 16.40
C TYR A 1023 -19.24 -15.47 17.55
N ILE A 1024 -18.52 -16.50 17.99
CA ILE A 1024 -17.44 -16.36 18.95
C ILE A 1024 -16.14 -16.85 18.32
N MET A 1025 -15.07 -16.13 18.57
CA MET A 1025 -13.73 -16.51 18.19
C MET A 1025 -12.82 -16.52 19.40
N THR A 1026 -12.05 -17.59 19.59
CA THR A 1026 -11.06 -17.65 20.67
C THR A 1026 -9.67 -17.83 20.12
N ILE A 1027 -8.76 -16.99 20.60
CA ILE A 1027 -7.37 -16.98 20.21
C ILE A 1027 -6.56 -17.37 21.45
N SER A 1028 -5.87 -18.51 21.37
CA SER A 1028 -5.22 -19.27 22.45
C SER A 1028 -6.04 -20.40 23.09
N THR A 1029 -5.33 -21.35 23.69
CA THR A 1029 -5.91 -22.52 24.36
C THR A 1029 -6.70 -22.16 25.64
N PRO A 1030 -6.21 -21.27 26.53
CA PRO A 1030 -7.00 -20.84 27.68
C PRO A 1030 -8.34 -20.19 27.30
N SER A 1031 -8.35 -19.29 26.31
CA SER A 1031 -9.58 -18.64 25.83
C SER A 1031 -10.58 -19.67 25.29
N LEU A 1032 -10.10 -20.64 24.52
CA LEU A 1032 -10.90 -21.76 24.01
C LEU A 1032 -11.54 -22.55 25.16
N GLN A 1033 -10.76 -22.95 26.17
CA GLN A 1033 -11.26 -23.75 27.29
C GLN A 1033 -12.38 -23.03 28.05
N VAL A 1034 -12.17 -21.75 28.35
CA VAL A 1034 -13.13 -20.97 29.12
C VAL A 1034 -14.42 -20.75 28.34
N ILE A 1035 -14.33 -20.35 27.07
CA ILE A 1035 -15.52 -20.13 26.23
C ILE A 1035 -16.23 -21.46 25.95
N ALA A 1036 -15.52 -22.53 25.60
CA ALA A 1036 -16.16 -23.82 25.32
C ALA A 1036 -16.89 -24.40 26.55
N ASN A 1037 -16.47 -24.03 27.77
CA ASN A 1037 -17.21 -24.38 28.98
C ASN A 1037 -18.50 -23.56 29.15
N ALA A 1038 -18.45 -22.25 28.86
CA ALA A 1038 -19.59 -21.33 29.01
C ALA A 1038 -20.59 -21.38 27.84
N ASN A 1039 -20.11 -21.58 26.62
CA ASN A 1039 -20.87 -21.54 25.38
C ASN A 1039 -21.21 -22.95 24.90
N LYS A 1040 -22.49 -23.21 24.65
CA LYS A 1040 -23.01 -24.48 24.12
C LYS A 1040 -23.88 -24.30 22.86
N LYS A 1041 -23.99 -23.08 22.35
CA LYS A 1041 -24.99 -22.74 21.31
C LYS A 1041 -24.47 -21.83 20.20
N ILE A 1042 -23.65 -20.84 20.53
CA ILE A 1042 -23.14 -19.88 19.57
C ILE A 1042 -22.03 -20.55 18.77
N ASP A 1043 -22.01 -20.31 17.45
CA ASP A 1043 -20.97 -20.84 16.57
C ASP A 1043 -19.60 -20.29 16.99
N HIS A 1044 -18.69 -21.19 17.35
CA HIS A 1044 -17.42 -20.91 18.00
C HIS A 1044 -16.26 -21.39 17.13
N ILE A 1045 -15.44 -20.45 16.69
CA ILE A 1045 -14.24 -20.69 15.89
C ILE A 1045 -13.01 -20.45 16.77
N PHE A 1046 -11.98 -21.30 16.69
CA PHE A 1046 -10.73 -21.07 17.41
C PHE A 1046 -9.51 -21.00 16.48
N GLY A 1047 -8.49 -20.26 16.92
CA GLY A 1047 -7.19 -20.16 16.26
C GLY A 1047 -6.06 -20.05 17.27
N GLY A 1048 -4.84 -20.42 16.88
CA GLY A 1048 -3.69 -20.36 17.80
C GLY A 1048 -3.78 -21.33 18.98
N VAL A 1049 -4.42 -22.48 18.78
CA VAL A 1049 -4.63 -23.47 19.85
C VAL A 1049 -3.68 -24.64 19.63
N THR A 1050 -2.79 -24.89 20.59
CA THR A 1050 -1.80 -25.97 20.47
C THR A 1050 -2.44 -27.36 20.46
N SER A 1051 -3.43 -27.60 21.33
CA SER A 1051 -4.13 -28.88 21.39
C SER A 1051 -5.57 -28.68 21.86
N PRO A 1052 -6.55 -28.63 20.94
CA PRO A 1052 -7.96 -28.63 21.33
C PRO A 1052 -8.36 -29.94 22.01
N TYR A 1053 -7.61 -31.02 21.77
CA TYR A 1053 -7.85 -32.33 22.38
C TYR A 1053 -7.53 -32.34 23.87
N LYS A 1054 -6.34 -31.87 24.25
CA LYS A 1054 -5.97 -31.74 25.66
C LYS A 1054 -6.80 -30.67 26.37
N ALA A 1055 -7.24 -29.65 25.64
CA ALA A 1055 -8.18 -28.65 26.17
C ALA A 1055 -9.55 -29.25 26.54
N GLY A 1056 -9.86 -30.47 26.11
CA GLY A 1056 -11.10 -31.17 26.43
C GLY A 1056 -12.29 -30.75 25.56
N VAL A 1057 -12.04 -30.14 24.38
CA VAL A 1057 -13.09 -29.66 23.48
C VAL A 1057 -13.29 -30.54 22.24
N ALA A 1058 -12.37 -31.48 21.99
CA ALA A 1058 -12.40 -32.42 20.86
C ALA A 1058 -11.71 -33.74 21.22
N ASP A 1059 -12.13 -34.84 20.60
CA ASP A 1059 -11.44 -36.14 20.70
C ASP A 1059 -10.54 -36.41 19.48
N THR A 1060 -11.00 -36.00 18.30
CA THR A 1060 -10.30 -36.13 17.00
C THR A 1060 -10.63 -34.93 16.11
N PRO A 1061 -9.92 -34.69 14.99
CA PRO A 1061 -10.26 -33.62 14.07
C PRO A 1061 -11.73 -33.61 13.62
N GLU A 1062 -12.36 -34.78 13.49
CA GLU A 1062 -13.76 -34.94 13.05
C GLU A 1062 -14.76 -35.04 14.20
N ILE A 1063 -14.31 -35.30 15.43
CA ILE A 1063 -15.17 -35.49 16.61
C ILE A 1063 -14.87 -34.38 17.61
N HIS A 1064 -15.72 -33.35 17.61
CA HIS A 1064 -15.66 -32.18 18.48
C HIS A 1064 -17.06 -31.68 18.83
N GLN A 1065 -17.16 -30.68 19.72
CA GLN A 1065 -18.47 -30.08 20.09
C GLN A 1065 -19.21 -29.54 18.85
N GLU A 1066 -20.54 -29.68 18.82
CA GLU A 1066 -21.36 -29.37 17.62
C GLU A 1066 -21.27 -27.91 17.15
N ASN A 1067 -21.09 -26.97 18.08
CA ASN A 1067 -20.99 -25.54 17.80
C ASN A 1067 -19.54 -25.06 17.66
N LEU A 1068 -18.55 -25.96 17.60
CA LEU A 1068 -17.13 -25.62 17.69
C LEU A 1068 -16.35 -26.14 16.48
N THR A 1069 -15.46 -25.32 15.91
CA THR A 1069 -14.45 -25.75 14.91
C THR A 1069 -13.26 -24.78 14.94
N GLY A 1070 -12.19 -25.03 14.18
CA GLY A 1070 -11.07 -24.09 14.14
C GLY A 1070 -9.75 -24.65 13.62
N VAL A 1071 -8.70 -23.86 13.84
CA VAL A 1071 -7.32 -24.19 13.47
C VAL A 1071 -6.51 -24.54 14.72
N ALA A 1072 -5.99 -25.75 14.74
CA ALA A 1072 -5.01 -26.21 15.73
C ALA A 1072 -3.58 -25.97 15.21
N THR A 1073 -2.70 -25.49 16.08
CA THR A 1073 -1.31 -25.14 15.77
C THR A 1073 -0.36 -25.90 16.71
N PRO A 1074 -0.21 -27.22 16.53
CA PRO A 1074 0.69 -28.03 17.35
C PRO A 1074 2.14 -27.54 17.20
N GLN A 1075 2.82 -27.31 18.32
CA GLN A 1075 4.17 -26.72 18.31
C GLN A 1075 5.22 -27.75 17.87
N PRO A 1076 6.19 -27.38 17.00
CA PRO A 1076 7.21 -28.30 16.47
C PRO A 1076 8.36 -28.56 17.47
N VAL A 1077 8.02 -28.93 18.70
CA VAL A 1077 8.98 -29.14 19.82
C VAL A 1077 10.06 -30.18 19.47
N ALA A 1078 9.68 -31.25 18.77
CA ALA A 1078 10.61 -32.30 18.37
C ALA A 1078 11.63 -31.81 17.31
N ALA A 1079 11.23 -30.87 16.43
CA ALA A 1079 12.12 -30.26 15.45
C ALA A 1079 13.13 -29.33 16.14
N SER A 1080 12.71 -28.55 17.13
CA SER A 1080 13.61 -27.73 17.96
C SER A 1080 14.66 -28.59 18.67
N ILE A 1081 14.26 -29.71 19.28
CA ILE A 1081 15.21 -30.60 19.97
C ILE A 1081 16.16 -31.30 18.98
N HIS A 1082 15.69 -31.61 17.77
CA HIS A 1082 16.56 -32.12 16.71
C HIS A 1082 17.61 -31.08 16.31
N ALA A 1083 17.19 -29.83 16.06
CA ALA A 1083 18.10 -28.73 15.73
C ALA A 1083 19.10 -28.43 16.86
N MET A 1084 18.69 -28.53 18.12
CA MET A 1084 19.60 -28.42 19.28
C MET A 1084 20.71 -29.47 19.22
N ARG A 1085 20.40 -30.73 18.87
CA ARG A 1085 21.43 -31.78 18.74
C ARG A 1085 22.35 -31.54 17.55
N GLU A 1086 21.81 -31.07 16.42
CA GLU A 1086 22.60 -30.74 15.21
C GLU A 1086 23.59 -29.60 15.49
N LEU A 1087 23.20 -28.58 16.25
CA LEU A 1087 24.03 -27.41 16.56
C LEU A 1087 24.92 -27.59 17.80
N PHE A 1088 24.49 -28.36 18.79
CA PHE A 1088 25.19 -28.59 20.05
C PHE A 1088 25.32 -30.09 20.34
N PRO A 1089 26.24 -30.79 19.65
CA PRO A 1089 26.37 -32.24 19.74
C PRO A 1089 26.80 -32.73 21.14
N ASP A 1090 27.47 -31.89 21.93
CA ASP A 1090 27.98 -32.24 23.26
C ASP A 1090 27.04 -31.86 24.42
N ALA A 1091 25.96 -31.12 24.15
CA ALA A 1091 25.03 -30.68 25.19
C ALA A 1091 24.23 -31.87 25.77
N LYS A 1092 23.99 -31.84 27.09
CA LYS A 1092 23.37 -32.94 27.85
C LYS A 1092 22.04 -32.54 28.46
N THR A 1093 21.86 -31.29 28.87
CA THR A 1093 20.65 -30.84 29.60
C THR A 1093 19.91 -29.72 28.87
N ILE A 1094 18.58 -29.87 28.77
CA ILE A 1094 17.68 -28.82 28.24
C ILE A 1094 16.82 -28.32 29.41
N GLY A 1095 16.82 -27.01 29.65
CA GLY A 1095 15.96 -26.35 30.62
C GLY A 1095 14.67 -25.86 29.98
N ILE A 1096 13.53 -26.09 30.64
CA ILE A 1096 12.22 -25.57 30.22
C ILE A 1096 11.43 -25.02 31.42
N VAL A 1097 10.83 -23.84 31.23
CA VAL A 1097 9.87 -23.25 32.18
C VAL A 1097 8.49 -23.34 31.56
N TRP A 1098 7.49 -23.76 32.35
CA TRP A 1098 6.15 -24.01 31.84
C TRP A 1098 5.07 -23.84 32.93
N ASN A 1099 3.86 -23.48 32.55
CA ASN A 1099 2.72 -23.30 33.44
C ASN A 1099 1.80 -24.53 33.39
N PRO A 1100 1.64 -25.30 34.49
CA PRO A 1100 0.80 -26.49 34.50
C PRO A 1100 -0.70 -26.20 34.42
N ALA A 1101 -1.13 -24.95 34.62
CA ALA A 1101 -2.52 -24.55 34.41
C ALA A 1101 -2.88 -24.40 32.91
N GLU A 1102 -1.88 -24.30 32.03
CA GLU A 1102 -2.07 -24.14 30.59
C GLU A 1102 -1.93 -25.48 29.85
N ALA A 1103 -3.02 -26.00 29.30
CA ALA A 1103 -3.03 -27.29 28.60
C ALA A 1103 -2.08 -27.32 27.39
N ASN A 1104 -1.94 -26.21 26.68
CA ASN A 1104 -0.95 -25.99 25.62
C ASN A 1104 0.49 -26.20 26.12
N SER A 1105 0.80 -25.65 27.28
CA SER A 1105 2.13 -25.73 27.90
C SER A 1105 2.45 -27.16 28.37
N GLU A 1106 1.47 -27.83 28.95
CA GLU A 1106 1.57 -29.24 29.36
C GLU A 1106 1.87 -30.15 28.16
N VAL A 1107 1.15 -29.99 27.03
CA VAL A 1107 1.38 -30.79 25.81
C VAL A 1107 2.77 -30.54 25.25
N CYS A 1108 3.21 -29.29 25.17
CA CYS A 1108 4.56 -28.98 24.69
C CYS A 1108 5.63 -29.64 25.58
N THR A 1109 5.43 -29.62 26.89
CA THR A 1109 6.35 -30.22 27.86
C THR A 1109 6.37 -31.76 27.76
N ILE A 1110 5.21 -32.39 27.55
CA ILE A 1110 5.12 -33.84 27.28
C ILE A 1110 5.87 -34.19 25.99
N ASN A 1111 5.67 -33.41 24.92
CA ASN A 1111 6.37 -33.60 23.64
C ASN A 1111 7.88 -33.42 23.80
N ALA A 1112 8.32 -32.42 24.57
CA ALA A 1112 9.72 -32.24 24.92
C ALA A 1112 10.26 -33.48 25.63
N ARG A 1113 9.56 -33.97 26.66
CA ARG A 1113 9.95 -35.16 27.44
C ARG A 1113 10.10 -36.41 26.56
N ASN A 1114 9.22 -36.59 25.59
CA ASN A 1114 9.29 -37.70 24.63
C ASN A 1114 10.45 -37.54 23.64
N ALA A 1115 10.70 -36.33 23.16
CA ALA A 1115 11.73 -36.05 22.17
C ALA A 1115 13.15 -36.07 22.75
N VAL A 1116 13.37 -35.59 23.98
CA VAL A 1116 14.72 -35.54 24.58
C VAL A 1116 15.38 -36.91 24.69
N GLY A 1117 14.60 -37.96 25.00
CA GLY A 1117 15.10 -39.33 25.12
C GLY A 1117 15.64 -39.88 23.80
N LYS A 1118 15.02 -39.51 22.67
CA LYS A 1118 15.44 -39.91 21.32
C LYS A 1118 16.78 -39.28 20.93
N TYR A 1119 17.07 -38.07 21.41
CA TYR A 1119 18.27 -37.30 21.05
C TYR A 1119 19.29 -37.21 22.18
N GLY A 1120 19.19 -38.05 23.21
CA GLY A 1120 20.20 -38.17 24.28
C GLY A 1120 20.30 -36.96 25.22
N PHE A 1121 19.25 -36.15 25.33
CA PHE A 1121 19.18 -35.04 26.30
C PHE A 1121 18.44 -35.47 27.57
N LYS A 1122 18.73 -34.78 28.68
CA LYS A 1122 17.94 -34.79 29.91
C LYS A 1122 17.16 -33.48 30.01
N LEU A 1123 15.83 -33.56 30.14
CA LEU A 1123 14.99 -32.40 30.38
C LEU A 1123 15.02 -32.01 31.87
N VAL A 1124 15.22 -30.73 32.16
CA VAL A 1124 15.14 -30.13 33.49
C VAL A 1124 14.00 -29.12 33.48
N GLU A 1125 12.97 -29.41 34.27
CA GLU A 1125 11.72 -28.65 34.25
C GLU A 1125 11.64 -27.69 35.45
N SER A 1126 10.94 -26.57 35.28
CA SER A 1126 10.49 -25.68 36.36
C SER A 1126 9.09 -25.20 36.06
N THR A 1127 8.20 -25.26 37.04
CA THR A 1127 6.81 -24.80 36.89
C THR A 1127 6.62 -23.39 37.42
N VAL A 1128 5.70 -22.65 36.81
CA VAL A 1128 5.27 -21.30 37.25
C VAL A 1128 3.75 -21.19 37.21
N SER A 1129 3.18 -20.30 38.01
CA SER A 1129 1.74 -20.03 38.00
C SER A 1129 1.37 -18.68 37.38
N ASN A 1130 2.32 -17.75 37.33
CA ASN A 1130 2.15 -16.39 36.81
C ASN A 1130 3.49 -15.84 36.26
N THR A 1131 3.43 -14.74 35.51
CA THR A 1131 4.60 -14.16 34.83
C THR A 1131 5.68 -13.63 35.81
N GLY A 1132 5.29 -13.24 37.03
CA GLY A 1132 6.22 -12.72 38.05
C GLY A 1132 7.25 -13.76 38.51
N GLU A 1133 6.88 -15.04 38.51
CA GLU A 1133 7.72 -16.16 38.95
C GLU A 1133 8.71 -16.65 37.88
N VAL A 1134 8.50 -16.27 36.61
CA VAL A 1134 9.24 -16.81 35.45
C VAL A 1134 10.73 -16.62 35.61
N MET A 1135 11.18 -15.42 35.97
CA MET A 1135 12.62 -15.15 36.06
C MET A 1135 13.31 -15.92 37.20
N ASP A 1136 12.60 -16.22 38.29
CA ASP A 1136 13.15 -17.02 39.38
C ASP A 1136 13.22 -18.50 39.01
N ALA A 1137 12.21 -19.01 38.29
CA ALA A 1137 12.23 -20.36 37.70
C ALA A 1137 13.40 -20.52 36.71
N VAL A 1138 13.64 -19.52 35.85
CA VAL A 1138 14.77 -19.49 34.92
C VAL A 1138 16.11 -19.49 35.66
N ARG A 1139 16.26 -18.67 36.70
CA ARG A 1139 17.48 -18.64 37.54
C ARG A 1139 17.73 -19.99 38.24
N SER A 1140 16.67 -20.65 38.69
CA SER A 1140 16.72 -22.01 39.28
C SER A 1140 17.15 -23.07 38.27
N LEU A 1141 16.75 -22.95 37.00
CA LEU A 1141 17.25 -23.85 35.94
C LEU A 1141 18.74 -23.63 35.68
N ILE A 1142 19.18 -22.38 35.61
CA ILE A 1142 20.60 -22.04 35.42
C ILE A 1142 21.46 -22.60 36.56
N SER A 1143 21.02 -22.46 37.82
CA SER A 1143 21.76 -22.98 38.98
C SER A 1143 21.87 -24.52 38.99
N ARG A 1144 20.91 -25.21 38.35
CA ARG A 1144 20.91 -26.67 38.15
C ARG A 1144 21.78 -27.13 36.98
N GLY A 1145 22.44 -26.22 36.27
CA GLY A 1145 23.39 -26.54 35.20
C GLY A 1145 22.74 -27.00 33.90
N VAL A 1146 21.79 -26.21 33.39
CA VAL A 1146 21.22 -26.44 32.04
C VAL A 1146 22.19 -25.97 30.95
N ASP A 1147 22.40 -26.79 29.92
CA ASP A 1147 23.28 -26.47 28.80
C ASP A 1147 22.58 -25.64 27.73
N ILE A 1148 21.28 -25.89 27.50
CA ILE A 1148 20.44 -25.20 26.51
C ILE A 1148 19.10 -24.83 27.17
N PHE A 1149 18.52 -23.69 26.80
CA PHE A 1149 17.21 -23.25 27.27
C PHE A 1149 16.16 -23.29 26.15
N LEU A 1150 14.97 -23.81 26.44
CA LEU A 1150 13.83 -23.90 25.52
C LEU A 1150 12.60 -23.19 26.12
N THR A 1151 11.94 -22.37 25.32
CA THR A 1151 10.57 -21.91 25.55
C THR A 1151 9.63 -22.52 24.52
N SER A 1152 8.44 -22.93 24.95
CA SER A 1152 7.47 -23.59 24.07
C SER A 1152 6.03 -23.20 24.42
N GLY A 1153 5.29 -22.68 23.45
CA GLY A 1153 3.82 -22.62 23.42
C GLY A 1153 3.08 -22.16 24.69
N ASP A 1154 3.72 -21.40 25.59
CA ASP A 1154 3.21 -21.05 26.92
C ASP A 1154 2.94 -19.54 27.01
N ASN A 1155 1.68 -19.16 27.20
CA ASN A 1155 1.28 -17.75 27.15
C ASN A 1155 1.81 -16.96 28.34
N THR A 1156 2.02 -17.61 29.50
CA THR A 1156 2.56 -16.99 30.71
C THR A 1156 4.05 -16.68 30.58
N VAL A 1157 4.83 -17.61 30.00
CA VAL A 1157 6.30 -17.52 29.85
C VAL A 1157 6.68 -16.60 28.69
N ILE A 1158 5.89 -16.57 27.61
CA ILE A 1158 6.09 -15.69 26.45
C ILE A 1158 6.10 -14.19 26.84
N LEU A 1159 5.42 -13.82 27.92
CA LEU A 1159 5.41 -12.44 28.40
C LEU A 1159 6.76 -11.98 29.00
N ALA A 1160 7.70 -12.89 29.23
CA ALA A 1160 9.01 -12.61 29.83
C ALA A 1160 10.20 -12.81 28.87
N LEU A 1161 9.97 -13.01 27.56
CA LEU A 1161 11.01 -13.47 26.63
C LEU A 1161 12.22 -12.54 26.51
N ASP A 1162 12.01 -11.22 26.46
CA ASP A 1162 13.11 -10.25 26.38
C ASP A 1162 14.07 -10.42 27.58
N SER A 1163 13.50 -10.58 28.77
CA SER A 1163 14.27 -10.77 30.01
C SER A 1163 14.98 -12.13 30.03
N ILE A 1164 14.35 -13.17 29.48
CA ILE A 1164 14.94 -14.51 29.33
C ILE A 1164 16.11 -14.45 28.35
N ALA A 1165 15.91 -13.92 27.14
CA ALA A 1165 16.92 -13.82 26.09
C ALA A 1165 18.15 -13.06 26.57
N ASP A 1166 17.94 -11.91 27.21
CA ASP A 1166 19.02 -11.12 27.81
C ASP A 1166 19.79 -11.89 28.89
N LEU A 1167 19.08 -12.64 29.74
CA LEU A 1167 19.72 -13.45 30.78
C LEU A 1167 20.51 -14.62 30.18
N MET A 1168 19.95 -15.31 29.19
CA MET A 1168 20.61 -16.42 28.47
C MET A 1168 21.88 -15.94 27.78
N LYS A 1169 21.81 -14.79 27.08
CA LYS A 1169 22.97 -14.14 26.45
C LYS A 1169 24.06 -13.82 27.47
N ARG A 1170 23.72 -13.21 28.61
CA ARG A 1170 24.69 -12.90 29.69
C ARG A 1170 25.33 -14.15 30.30
N LYS A 1171 24.57 -15.24 30.41
CA LYS A 1171 25.05 -16.51 30.95
C LYS A 1171 25.69 -17.43 29.90
N LYS A 1172 25.71 -17.01 28.63
CA LYS A 1172 26.21 -17.78 27.48
C LYS A 1172 25.51 -19.13 27.32
N ILE A 1173 24.22 -19.18 27.61
CA ILE A 1173 23.38 -20.36 27.41
C ILE A 1173 22.62 -20.17 26.08
N PRO A 1174 22.72 -21.09 25.11
CA PRO A 1174 21.94 -21.04 23.88
C PRO A 1174 20.44 -21.10 24.16
N TYR A 1175 19.70 -20.19 23.53
CA TYR A 1175 18.26 -20.03 23.74
C TYR A 1175 17.48 -20.39 22.47
N PHE A 1176 16.62 -21.40 22.57
CA PHE A 1176 15.74 -21.87 21.50
C PHE A 1176 14.28 -21.60 21.83
N THR A 1177 13.46 -21.36 20.82
CA THR A 1177 12.01 -21.14 20.98
C THR A 1177 11.20 -21.88 19.93
N ASN A 1178 9.92 -22.09 20.23
CA ASN A 1178 8.94 -22.64 19.29
C ASN A 1178 8.08 -21.62 18.55
N SER A 1179 8.50 -20.35 18.49
CA SER A 1179 7.80 -19.28 17.78
C SER A 1179 8.74 -18.57 16.83
N SER A 1180 8.41 -18.55 15.53
CA SER A 1180 9.31 -18.08 14.46
C SER A 1180 9.81 -16.65 14.68
N THR A 1181 8.96 -15.81 15.27
CA THR A 1181 9.11 -14.37 15.50
C THR A 1181 9.92 -14.01 16.74
N ASP A 1182 10.16 -14.94 17.66
CA ASP A 1182 10.98 -14.70 18.86
C ASP A 1182 12.46 -14.42 18.55
N ILE A 1183 12.90 -14.73 17.33
CA ILE A 1183 14.29 -14.50 16.90
C ILE A 1183 14.68 -13.01 17.01
N GLU A 1184 13.71 -12.11 16.82
CA GLU A 1184 13.90 -10.66 16.94
C GLU A 1184 14.01 -10.21 18.40
N LYS A 1185 13.56 -11.05 19.34
CA LYS A 1185 13.63 -10.83 20.79
C LYS A 1185 14.89 -11.37 21.43
N GLY A 1186 15.86 -11.81 20.61
CA GLY A 1186 17.17 -12.24 21.06
C GLY A 1186 17.31 -13.74 21.27
N ALA A 1187 16.37 -14.56 20.77
CA ALA A 1187 16.59 -15.99 20.66
C ALA A 1187 17.72 -16.33 19.69
N PHE A 1188 18.38 -17.47 19.91
CA PHE A 1188 19.43 -17.94 19.03
C PHE A 1188 18.86 -18.66 17.80
N VAL A 1189 17.89 -19.54 18.03
CA VAL A 1189 17.17 -20.27 16.98
C VAL A 1189 15.69 -20.29 17.35
N SER A 1190 14.83 -20.01 16.39
CA SER A 1190 13.39 -20.24 16.53
C SER A 1190 12.89 -21.20 15.46
N ILE A 1191 12.05 -22.14 15.87
CA ILE A 1191 11.37 -23.08 14.97
C ILE A 1191 9.90 -23.11 15.36
N GLY A 1192 9.05 -22.44 14.59
CA GLY A 1192 7.66 -22.23 14.94
C GLY A 1192 6.79 -21.92 13.74
N ALA A 1193 5.48 -21.83 13.95
CA ALA A 1193 4.54 -21.45 12.90
C ALA A 1193 4.65 -19.95 12.55
N ASP A 1194 4.45 -19.58 11.29
CA ASP A 1194 4.00 -18.25 10.90
C ASP A 1194 2.57 -18.04 11.43
N TYR A 1195 2.46 -17.26 12.51
CA TYR A 1195 1.20 -17.04 13.19
C TYR A 1195 0.26 -16.09 12.45
N ARG A 1196 0.77 -15.21 11.58
CA ARG A 1196 -0.09 -14.41 10.71
C ARG A 1196 -0.78 -15.31 9.69
N GLU A 1197 -0.06 -16.28 9.12
CA GLU A 1197 -0.63 -17.24 8.20
C GLU A 1197 -1.64 -18.20 8.89
N VAL A 1198 -1.36 -18.62 10.13
CA VAL A 1198 -2.34 -19.32 10.99
C VAL A 1198 -3.60 -18.47 11.19
N GLY A 1199 -3.45 -17.16 11.37
CA GLY A 1199 -4.55 -16.20 11.42
C GLY A 1199 -5.38 -16.19 10.14
N VAL A 1200 -4.73 -16.05 8.99
CA VAL A 1200 -5.41 -16.09 7.67
C VAL A 1200 -6.20 -17.38 7.50
N GLU A 1201 -5.64 -18.52 7.89
CA GLU A 1201 -6.33 -19.81 7.81
C GLU A 1201 -7.52 -19.90 8.78
N THR A 1202 -7.38 -19.36 9.99
CA THR A 1202 -8.48 -19.26 10.96
C THR A 1202 -9.61 -18.40 10.40
N GLY A 1203 -9.28 -17.29 9.75
CA GLY A 1203 -10.22 -16.44 9.04
C GLY A 1203 -10.97 -17.18 7.93
N ARG A 1204 -10.29 -18.06 7.17
CA ARG A 1204 -10.95 -18.90 6.14
C ARG A 1204 -12.00 -19.85 6.74
N ILE A 1205 -11.68 -20.51 7.85
CA ILE A 1205 -12.66 -21.37 8.55
C ILE A 1205 -13.84 -20.52 9.05
N ALA A 1206 -13.56 -19.36 9.64
CA ALA A 1206 -14.60 -18.46 10.11
C ALA A 1206 -15.52 -17.97 8.98
N GLU A 1207 -14.99 -17.67 7.80
CA GLU A 1207 -15.81 -17.32 6.64
C GLU A 1207 -16.79 -18.44 6.26
N VAL A 1208 -16.34 -19.70 6.28
CA VAL A 1208 -17.21 -20.84 5.97
C VAL A 1208 -18.38 -20.90 6.96
N VAL A 1209 -18.09 -20.67 8.24
CA VAL A 1209 -19.13 -20.65 9.30
C VAL A 1209 -20.09 -19.47 9.10
N ILE A 1210 -19.57 -18.26 8.89
CA ILE A 1210 -20.37 -17.05 8.67
C ILE A 1210 -21.27 -17.18 7.42
N LYS A 1211 -20.78 -17.83 6.38
CA LYS A 1211 -21.53 -18.12 5.14
C LYS A 1211 -22.61 -19.20 5.30
N GLY A 1212 -22.80 -19.73 6.51
CA GLY A 1212 -23.85 -20.69 6.86
C GLY A 1212 -23.38 -22.14 6.98
N GLY A 1213 -22.06 -22.38 6.94
CA GLY A 1213 -21.48 -23.67 7.28
C GLY A 1213 -21.66 -23.97 8.77
N LYS A 1214 -22.15 -25.16 9.10
CA LYS A 1214 -22.28 -25.56 10.52
C LYS A 1214 -20.93 -26.02 11.08
N PRO A 1215 -20.47 -25.50 12.23
CA PRO A 1215 -19.22 -25.93 12.85
C PRO A 1215 -19.09 -27.45 12.97
N ALA A 1216 -20.16 -28.16 13.37
CA ALA A 1216 -20.22 -29.62 13.47
C ALA A 1216 -19.74 -30.40 12.22
N ASN A 1217 -19.82 -29.79 11.03
CA ASN A 1217 -19.46 -30.44 9.76
C ASN A 1217 -18.08 -30.02 9.25
N ILE A 1218 -17.35 -29.18 9.99
CA ILE A 1218 -16.06 -28.62 9.60
C ILE A 1218 -15.00 -29.22 10.53
N PRO A 1219 -14.19 -30.17 10.05
CA PRO A 1219 -13.14 -30.76 10.86
C PRO A 1219 -12.13 -29.72 11.34
N ILE A 1220 -11.57 -29.92 12.54
CA ILE A 1220 -10.47 -29.12 13.05
C ILE A 1220 -9.26 -29.29 12.13
N LYS A 1221 -8.71 -28.17 11.65
CA LYS A 1221 -7.54 -28.18 10.78
C LYS A 1221 -6.27 -28.02 11.59
N GLU A 1222 -5.38 -29.01 11.54
CA GLU A 1222 -4.01 -28.84 12.02
C GLU A 1222 -3.18 -28.10 10.97
N TYR A 1223 -2.67 -26.92 11.31
CA TYR A 1223 -1.93 -26.06 10.41
C TYR A 1223 -0.73 -25.42 11.09
N VAL A 1224 0.47 -25.72 10.58
CA VAL A 1224 1.76 -25.26 11.11
C VAL A 1224 2.65 -24.88 9.92
N PRO A 1225 2.55 -23.65 9.40
CA PRO A 1225 3.50 -23.13 8.41
C PRO A 1225 4.86 -22.91 9.09
N GLU A 1226 5.67 -23.97 9.17
CA GLU A 1226 6.92 -23.97 9.94
C GLU A 1226 7.97 -23.06 9.30
N GLU A 1227 8.50 -22.13 10.09
CA GLU A 1227 9.68 -21.34 9.78
C GLU A 1227 10.83 -21.69 10.71
N ILE A 1228 12.02 -21.79 10.14
CA ILE A 1228 13.27 -21.99 10.88
C ILE A 1228 14.09 -20.70 10.76
N ASN A 1229 14.30 -19.99 11.87
CA ASN A 1229 15.07 -18.76 11.88
C ASN A 1229 16.29 -18.88 12.81
N ILE A 1230 17.39 -18.25 12.42
CA ILE A 1230 18.65 -18.28 13.20
C ILE A 1230 19.31 -16.91 13.28
N ASN A 1231 19.89 -16.62 14.45
CA ASN A 1231 20.67 -15.41 14.69
C ASN A 1231 22.17 -15.74 14.72
N VAL A 1232 22.84 -15.56 13.59
CA VAL A 1232 24.24 -15.96 13.42
C VAL A 1232 25.20 -15.03 14.18
N SER A 1233 24.78 -13.81 14.54
CA SER A 1233 25.58 -12.90 15.38
C SER A 1233 25.87 -13.48 16.77
N LEU A 1234 25.04 -14.43 17.23
CA LEU A 1234 25.22 -15.10 18.52
C LEU A 1234 26.04 -16.40 18.40
N ALA A 1235 26.35 -16.88 17.18
CA ALA A 1235 27.12 -18.10 16.99
C ALA A 1235 28.52 -18.01 17.61
N ASP A 1236 29.18 -16.86 17.45
CA ASP A 1236 30.48 -16.57 18.07
C ASP A 1236 30.41 -16.55 19.60
N LEU A 1237 29.31 -16.04 20.16
CA LEU A 1237 29.09 -16.01 21.61
C LEU A 1237 29.00 -17.42 22.21
N TYR A 1238 28.40 -18.35 21.47
CA TYR A 1238 28.22 -19.74 21.87
C TYR A 1238 29.37 -20.66 21.39
N GLY A 1239 30.33 -20.12 20.65
CA GLY A 1239 31.52 -20.84 20.20
C GLY A 1239 31.25 -21.94 19.17
N ILE A 1240 30.22 -21.76 18.33
CA ILE A 1240 29.86 -22.75 17.30
C ILE A 1240 30.03 -22.19 15.88
N THR A 1241 30.36 -23.08 14.94
CA THR A 1241 30.33 -22.77 13.51
C THR A 1241 29.09 -23.42 12.90
N ILE A 1242 28.21 -22.61 12.33
CA ILE A 1242 26.96 -23.09 11.72
C ILE A 1242 27.26 -23.66 10.33
N SER A 1243 26.78 -24.86 10.04
CA SER A 1243 26.98 -25.51 8.74
C SER A 1243 26.18 -24.80 7.64
N GLU A 1244 26.70 -24.78 6.40
CA GLU A 1244 25.95 -24.28 5.25
C GLU A 1244 24.66 -25.07 5.01
N GLU A 1245 24.64 -26.35 5.37
CA GLU A 1245 23.47 -27.20 5.25
C GLU A 1245 22.35 -26.76 6.20
N PHE A 1246 22.68 -26.37 7.44
CA PHE A 1246 21.70 -25.81 8.37
C PHE A 1246 21.20 -24.45 7.90
N LEU A 1247 22.09 -23.57 7.43
CA LEU A 1247 21.70 -22.24 6.92
C LEU A 1247 20.75 -22.32 5.72
N LYS A 1248 20.86 -23.35 4.87
CA LYS A 1248 19.93 -23.58 3.75
C LYS A 1248 18.52 -23.99 4.19
N LYS A 1249 18.38 -24.56 5.40
CA LYS A 1249 17.06 -24.90 5.97
C LYS A 1249 16.38 -23.67 6.59
N CYS A 1250 17.12 -22.59 6.84
CA CYS A 1250 16.59 -21.41 7.49
C CYS A 1250 15.81 -20.52 6.53
N THR A 1251 14.59 -20.16 6.92
CA THR A 1251 13.76 -19.15 6.25
C THR A 1251 14.34 -17.76 6.43
N LYS A 1252 14.83 -17.43 7.64
CA LYS A 1252 15.45 -16.15 7.98
C LYS A 1252 16.79 -16.32 8.69
N VAL A 1253 17.79 -15.57 8.25
CA VAL A 1253 19.14 -15.54 8.85
C VAL A 1253 19.45 -14.11 9.29
N ILE A 1254 19.50 -13.87 10.59
CA ILE A 1254 19.84 -12.56 11.18
C ILE A 1254 21.36 -12.52 11.38
N LYS A 1255 22.02 -11.53 10.76
CA LYS A 1255 23.48 -11.34 10.79
C LYS A 1255 23.90 -10.23 11.74
#